data_AF-A0A2V0RA54-F1
#
_entry.id   AF-A0A2V0RA54-F1
#
_cell.length_a   1.000
_cell.length_b   1.000
_cell.length_c   1.000
_cell.angle_alpha   90.00
_cell.angle_beta   90.00
_cell.angle_gamma   90.00
#
_symmetry.space_group_name_H-M   'P 1'
#
loop_
_entity.id
_entity.type
_entity.pdbx_description
1 polymer ?
#
loop_
_entity_poly.entity_id
_entity_poly.type
_entity_poly.pdbx_seq_one_letter_code
_entity_poly.pdbx_strand_id
1 'polypeptide(L)'
;MESFRDATSLSKQFLDEVKTLNFKMRISNSDKEFKHYPKDEDLFYYSLGDSYQLGKLGRIMDVAKIHVDRFKAIGFVLDSEKSSGSKTSMMRQKYISGVDNVIGVEPNGLEKISQLRKLKTYDTYDYITTVNVIEDFVTHCSNRWNLTYVDELLKIQYSLVSSYVSDHSLMFERLNYEVEDDVVTVQQDYITKLFSGRRHYKLVENTLSNYGPQVMAPKIGWAPENGRVKNEYATKGLLYCHDFFVSIGDSPGNHYLNYSKVIDKDQAIAYDPRPIAFESIVDYRQQYFQTSDIDHIVKIANDLQLSGKTMLIRIDIRSDKPIDFRREYDARWEDMVHADNLLTAEIINNMPENVTIVAKLRPSFSKSNVAPHINRPFRIQPQPFATITTSEFTLFVPSKHLNKGKLWLNYSYEDLINMQFQVCALKRTCGKLYNMYLSDMCLNMGVIIEKKELVDSTLALYSLSNATNRIPDFSLINNYIVTYPYGRVGEKLLQTVSHNRDYFDNIVDLQFECSDDAPLVIPVYSLPFRVKTTVQDMLTVIITDNELISYSQPSNQMSTQVVKLVSFILKGLMNNRGINYTDMDRSIRRDVLKRFVETYNLEANIIEEHIYFNGVKMSISGHMQYILIGSVFGLPYGIKRYIKEIERNIIAPGSSYERKLGGRVWHGYYSHFLAVESAMLLLSSTQLLTIETYDAINRSFNWIREQLTKLAIKYEVYQIVDERSRI
;
A
#
# COMPACT_ATOMS: atom_id res chain seq x y z
N MET A 1 -20.02 -4.67 35.30
CA MET A 1 -19.45 -3.80 34.25
C MET A 1 -18.28 -4.57 33.65
N GLU A 2 -18.17 -4.66 32.33
CA GLU A 2 -17.16 -5.49 31.65
C GLU A 2 -15.77 -4.83 31.71
N SER A 3 -14.69 -5.62 31.72
CA SER A 3 -13.34 -5.07 31.65
C SER A 3 -13.05 -4.50 30.26
N PHE A 4 -12.28 -3.42 30.21
CA PHE A 4 -11.91 -2.74 28.96
C PHE A 4 -11.17 -3.65 27.97
N ARG A 5 -10.48 -4.68 28.47
CA ARG A 5 -9.70 -5.61 27.64
C ARG A 5 -10.51 -6.82 27.18
N ASP A 6 -11.69 -7.06 27.73
CA ASP A 6 -12.49 -8.25 27.46
C ASP A 6 -12.97 -8.28 26.00
N ALA A 7 -13.15 -9.47 25.45
CA ALA A 7 -13.63 -9.66 24.09
C ALA A 7 -15.07 -9.14 23.88
N THR A 8 -15.89 -9.11 24.95
CA THR A 8 -17.26 -8.57 24.92
C THR A 8 -17.34 -7.09 25.26
N SER A 9 -16.20 -6.46 25.60
CA SER A 9 -16.14 -5.09 26.05
C SER A 9 -16.70 -4.09 25.03
N LEU A 10 -17.25 -2.98 25.52
CA LEU A 10 -17.77 -1.89 24.67
C LEU A 10 -16.73 -1.39 23.66
N SER A 11 -15.47 -1.25 24.09
CA SER A 11 -14.36 -0.82 23.22
C SER A 11 -14.05 -1.82 22.11
N LYS A 12 -14.11 -3.13 22.39
CA LYS A 12 -13.91 -4.17 21.37
C LYS A 12 -15.07 -4.19 20.38
N GLN A 13 -16.31 -4.20 20.88
CA GLN A 13 -17.51 -4.14 20.06
C GLN A 13 -17.54 -2.88 19.19
N PHE A 14 -17.11 -1.74 19.73
CA PHE A 14 -16.97 -0.50 18.98
C PHE A 14 -16.06 -0.65 17.75
N LEU A 15 -14.88 -1.25 17.91
CA LEU A 15 -13.98 -1.51 16.77
C LEU A 15 -14.56 -2.50 15.77
N ASP A 16 -15.28 -3.52 16.24
CA ASP A 16 -15.94 -4.47 15.36
C ASP A 16 -17.05 -3.80 14.56
N GLU A 17 -17.77 -2.85 15.14
CA GLU A 17 -18.75 -2.00 14.43
C GLU A 17 -18.08 -1.09 13.39
N VAL A 18 -16.93 -0.47 13.69
CA VAL A 18 -16.13 0.29 12.69
C VAL A 18 -15.73 -0.59 11.51
N LYS A 19 -15.47 -1.87 11.73
CA LYS A 19 -15.12 -2.81 10.65
C LYS A 19 -16.27 -3.15 9.70
N THR A 20 -17.51 -2.84 10.09
CA THR A 20 -18.70 -3.07 9.25
C THR A 20 -19.04 -1.91 8.31
N LEU A 21 -18.28 -0.81 8.37
CA LEU A 21 -18.56 0.38 7.58
C LEU A 21 -18.55 0.12 6.07
N ASN A 22 -19.56 0.66 5.41
CA ASN A 22 -19.69 0.65 3.96
C ASN A 22 -19.59 2.07 3.41
N PHE A 23 -18.72 2.28 2.42
CA PHE A 23 -18.49 3.56 1.75
C PHE A 23 -19.12 3.59 0.35
N LYS A 24 -20.23 2.85 0.17
CA LYS A 24 -20.99 2.80 -1.07
C LYS A 24 -22.24 3.67 -0.99
N MET A 25 -22.61 4.27 -2.12
CA MET A 25 -23.83 5.05 -2.29
C MET A 25 -24.52 4.74 -3.62
N ARG A 26 -25.81 5.05 -3.70
CA ARG A 26 -26.66 4.96 -4.90
C ARG A 26 -27.21 6.36 -5.22
N ILE A 27 -27.36 6.66 -6.50
CA ILE A 27 -28.14 7.83 -6.92
C ILE A 27 -29.60 7.47 -6.79
N SER A 28 -30.35 8.22 -5.98
CA SER A 28 -31.80 8.00 -5.88
C SER A 28 -32.51 8.52 -7.14
N ASN A 29 -33.55 7.80 -7.56
CA ASN A 29 -34.42 8.18 -8.66
C ASN A 29 -35.67 8.97 -8.20
N SER A 30 -35.82 9.23 -6.89
CA SER A 30 -37.00 9.85 -6.30
C SER A 30 -36.64 10.70 -5.09
N ASP A 31 -37.21 11.90 -4.98
CA ASP A 31 -36.94 12.80 -3.84
C ASP A 31 -37.45 12.27 -2.49
N LYS A 32 -38.24 11.18 -2.49
CA LYS A 32 -38.81 10.58 -1.28
C LYS A 32 -37.92 9.51 -0.63
N GLU A 33 -36.87 9.05 -1.29
CA GLU A 33 -36.05 7.92 -0.80
C GLU A 33 -34.83 8.35 0.02
N PHE A 34 -34.49 9.65 0.03
CA PHE A 34 -33.35 10.14 0.79
C PHE A 34 -33.76 10.71 2.16
N LYS A 35 -32.86 10.61 3.14
CA LYS A 35 -33.05 11.20 4.46
C LYS A 35 -32.91 12.72 4.35
N HIS A 36 -34.01 13.43 4.60
CA HIS A 36 -34.04 14.88 4.57
C HIS A 36 -33.54 15.46 5.89
N TYR A 37 -32.62 16.42 5.79
CA TYR A 37 -32.19 17.26 6.91
C TYR A 37 -32.66 18.70 6.68
N PRO A 38 -32.89 19.49 7.74
CA PRO A 38 -33.27 20.90 7.60
C PRO A 38 -32.24 21.75 6.84
N LYS A 39 -30.97 21.32 6.80
CA LYS A 39 -29.87 21.95 6.08
C LYS A 39 -29.10 20.90 5.28
N ASP A 40 -28.70 21.24 4.05
CA ASP A 40 -27.91 20.36 3.18
C ASP A 40 -26.54 20.03 3.78
N GLU A 41 -25.97 20.91 4.61
CA GLU A 41 -24.72 20.64 5.31
C GLU A 41 -24.85 19.50 6.33
N ASP A 42 -26.02 19.33 6.94
CA ASP A 42 -26.25 18.29 7.94
C ASP A 42 -26.24 16.89 7.30
N LEU A 43 -26.80 16.75 6.09
CA LEU A 43 -26.73 15.49 5.33
C LEU A 43 -25.28 15.01 5.20
N PHE A 44 -24.37 15.93 4.88
CA PHE A 44 -22.96 15.61 4.76
C PHE A 44 -22.27 15.37 6.10
N TYR A 45 -22.66 16.10 7.13
CA TYR A 45 -22.13 15.99 8.50
C TYR A 45 -22.49 14.65 9.16
N TYR A 46 -23.70 14.14 8.93
CA TYR A 46 -24.20 12.87 9.48
C TYR A 46 -23.93 11.65 8.59
N SER A 47 -23.39 11.85 7.38
CA SER A 47 -23.22 10.82 6.35
C SER A 47 -22.62 9.49 6.83
N LEU A 48 -21.55 9.51 7.64
CA LEU A 48 -20.96 8.26 8.16
C LEU A 48 -21.88 7.54 9.15
N GLY A 49 -22.54 8.29 10.04
CA GLY A 49 -23.49 7.72 11.00
C GLY A 49 -24.71 7.13 10.31
N ASP A 50 -25.22 7.81 9.28
CA ASP A 50 -26.32 7.31 8.46
C ASP A 50 -25.93 6.08 7.66
N SER A 51 -24.76 6.11 7.01
CA SER A 51 -24.23 4.95 6.28
C SER A 51 -24.06 3.73 7.20
N TYR A 52 -23.57 3.95 8.43
CA TYR A 52 -23.47 2.92 9.45
C TYR A 52 -24.84 2.31 9.80
N GLN A 53 -25.84 3.15 10.10
CA GLN A 53 -27.19 2.67 10.43
C GLN A 53 -27.85 1.91 9.28
N LEU A 54 -27.71 2.40 8.05
CA LEU A 54 -28.22 1.73 6.86
C LEU A 54 -27.51 0.40 6.59
N GLY A 55 -26.19 0.37 6.78
CA GLY A 55 -25.37 -0.83 6.65
C GLY A 55 -25.83 -1.95 7.59
N LYS A 56 -26.21 -1.63 8.83
CA LYS A 56 -26.81 -2.60 9.76
C LYS A 56 -28.11 -3.22 9.26
N LEU A 57 -28.83 -2.51 8.41
CA LEU A 57 -30.07 -2.98 7.77
C LEU A 57 -29.82 -3.64 6.40
N GLY A 58 -28.56 -3.82 6.00
CA GLY A 58 -28.20 -4.33 4.67
C GLY A 58 -28.51 -3.36 3.53
N ARG A 59 -28.67 -2.06 3.82
CA ARG A 59 -29.01 -1.02 2.84
C ARG A 59 -27.79 -0.14 2.56
N ILE A 60 -27.75 0.45 1.37
CA ILE A 60 -26.77 1.47 0.99
C ILE A 60 -27.42 2.85 1.02
N MET A 61 -26.60 3.89 1.15
CA MET A 61 -27.07 5.27 1.23
C MET A 61 -27.55 5.78 -0.13
N ASP A 62 -28.78 6.29 -0.15
CA ASP A 62 -29.37 6.99 -1.28
C ASP A 62 -29.01 8.48 -1.24
N VAL A 63 -28.41 8.98 -2.32
CA VAL A 63 -27.90 10.36 -2.42
C VAL A 63 -28.47 11.04 -3.66
N ALA A 64 -28.93 12.28 -3.51
CA ALA A 64 -29.36 13.11 -4.64
C ALA A 64 -28.17 13.40 -5.58
N LYS A 65 -28.42 13.44 -6.90
CA LYS A 65 -27.37 13.61 -7.92
C LYS A 65 -26.47 14.82 -7.67
N ILE A 66 -27.03 15.93 -7.15
CA ILE A 66 -26.29 17.17 -6.84
C ILE A 66 -25.24 17.01 -5.73
N HIS A 67 -25.39 16.02 -4.84
CA HIS A 67 -24.46 15.81 -3.73
C HIS A 67 -23.39 14.76 -4.02
N VAL A 68 -23.49 14.00 -5.12
CA VAL A 68 -22.58 12.88 -5.45
C VAL A 68 -21.11 13.30 -5.37
N ASP A 69 -20.74 14.44 -5.96
CA ASP A 69 -19.35 14.91 -5.95
C ASP A 69 -18.84 15.25 -4.56
N ARG A 70 -19.71 15.75 -3.68
CA ARG A 70 -19.39 16.05 -2.29
C ARG A 70 -19.09 14.77 -1.51
N PHE A 71 -19.91 13.72 -1.70
CA PHE A 71 -19.69 12.41 -1.09
C PHE A 71 -18.44 11.70 -1.65
N LYS A 72 -18.20 11.78 -2.97
CA LYS A 72 -16.96 11.29 -3.58
C LYS A 72 -15.73 12.00 -3.02
N ALA A 73 -15.84 13.28 -2.68
CA ALA A 73 -14.72 14.05 -2.14
C ALA A 73 -14.21 13.52 -0.79
N ILE A 74 -15.07 12.90 0.03
CA ILE A 74 -14.67 12.24 1.29
C ILE A 74 -14.47 10.72 1.15
N GLY A 75 -14.58 10.17 -0.06
CA GLY A 75 -14.22 8.78 -0.35
C GLY A 75 -15.37 7.78 -0.37
N PHE A 76 -16.62 8.23 -0.50
CA PHE A 76 -17.72 7.35 -0.94
C PHE A 76 -17.61 7.05 -2.44
N VAL A 77 -18.09 5.88 -2.85
CA VAL A 77 -18.15 5.47 -4.27
C VAL A 77 -19.57 5.09 -4.65
N LEU A 78 -19.95 5.33 -5.90
CA LEU A 78 -21.20 4.80 -6.43
C LEU A 78 -21.11 3.27 -6.46
N ASP A 79 -22.20 2.59 -6.11
CA ASP A 79 -22.23 1.12 -6.12
C ASP A 79 -22.01 0.54 -7.53
N SER A 80 -22.36 1.31 -8.57
CA SER A 80 -22.10 0.99 -9.97
C SER A 80 -20.67 1.29 -10.44
N GLU A 81 -19.87 2.03 -9.67
CA GLU A 81 -18.52 2.42 -10.07
C GLU A 81 -17.47 1.38 -9.66
N LYS A 82 -16.55 1.08 -10.59
CA LYS A 82 -15.29 0.40 -10.27
C LYS A 82 -14.41 1.37 -9.48
N SER A 83 -13.76 0.87 -8.43
CA SER A 83 -12.88 1.68 -7.56
C SER A 83 -11.83 2.46 -8.37
N SER A 84 -11.68 3.76 -8.09
CA SER A 84 -10.76 4.67 -8.77
C SER A 84 -9.29 4.57 -8.32
N GLY A 85 -9.00 3.74 -7.31
CA GLY A 85 -7.65 3.57 -6.74
C GLY A 85 -7.70 3.36 -5.21
N SER A 86 -6.54 3.25 -4.57
CA SER A 86 -6.41 3.16 -3.10
C SER A 86 -5.72 4.39 -2.53
N LYS A 87 -6.00 4.72 -1.26
CA LYS A 87 -5.29 5.80 -0.55
C LYS A 87 -3.78 5.54 -0.49
N THR A 88 -3.35 4.30 -0.29
CA THR A 88 -1.93 3.90 -0.33
C THR A 88 -1.25 4.29 -1.64
N SER A 89 -1.88 4.02 -2.78
CA SER A 89 -1.33 4.41 -4.09
C SER A 89 -1.19 5.92 -4.22
N MET A 90 -2.19 6.68 -3.76
CA MET A 90 -2.18 8.14 -3.82
C MET A 90 -1.10 8.74 -2.90
N MET A 91 -0.94 8.18 -1.69
CA MET A 91 0.12 8.57 -0.75
C MET A 91 1.51 8.39 -1.37
N ARG A 92 1.77 7.22 -1.99
CA ARG A 92 3.04 6.97 -2.69
C ARG A 92 3.28 8.03 -3.74
N GLN A 93 2.35 8.24 -4.65
CA GLN A 93 2.53 9.22 -5.75
C GLN A 93 2.72 10.65 -5.25
N LYS A 94 1.95 11.09 -4.24
CA LYS A 94 2.01 12.48 -3.76
C LYS A 94 3.29 12.76 -3.00
N TYR A 95 3.68 11.87 -2.09
CA TYR A 95 4.74 12.15 -1.12
C TYR A 95 6.13 11.70 -1.57
N ILE A 96 6.24 10.94 -2.66
CA ILE A 96 7.54 10.50 -3.20
C ILE A 96 8.45 11.66 -3.59
N SER A 97 7.88 12.82 -3.95
CA SER A 97 8.63 13.98 -4.42
C SER A 97 9.55 14.57 -3.34
N GLY A 98 9.21 14.39 -2.06
CA GLY A 98 9.95 14.96 -0.93
C GLY A 98 10.92 13.98 -0.25
N VAL A 99 11.12 12.77 -0.78
CA VAL A 99 11.95 11.74 -0.12
C VAL A 99 12.99 11.16 -1.07
N ASP A 100 14.04 10.57 -0.50
CA ASP A 100 15.12 9.91 -1.26
C ASP A 100 15.12 8.38 -1.03
N ASN A 101 14.57 7.94 0.10
CA ASN A 101 14.54 6.55 0.52
C ASN A 101 13.10 6.03 0.60
N VAL A 102 12.88 4.80 0.14
CA VAL A 102 11.60 4.09 0.31
C VAL A 102 11.85 2.72 0.94
N ILE A 103 11.22 2.44 2.08
CA ILE A 103 11.38 1.18 2.82
C ILE A 103 10.12 0.32 2.68
N GLY A 104 10.31 -0.93 2.28
CA GLY A 104 9.26 -1.94 2.09
C GLY A 104 8.36 -1.60 0.92
N VAL A 105 8.84 -1.90 -0.28
CA VAL A 105 8.16 -1.54 -1.53
C VAL A 105 7.44 -2.74 -2.10
N GLU A 106 6.11 -2.75 -2.01
CA GLU A 106 5.31 -3.72 -2.76
C GLU A 106 5.34 -3.42 -4.28
N PRO A 107 5.17 -4.45 -5.15
CA PRO A 107 5.46 -4.35 -6.58
C PRO A 107 4.62 -3.34 -7.36
N ASN A 108 3.31 -3.24 -7.10
CA ASN A 108 2.44 -2.29 -7.81
C ASN A 108 2.81 -0.85 -7.48
N GLY A 109 3.21 -0.62 -6.24
CA GLY A 109 3.71 0.66 -5.77
C GLY A 109 5.07 0.96 -6.37
N LEU A 110 5.93 -0.05 -6.52
CA LEU A 110 7.21 0.08 -7.21
C LEU A 110 7.04 0.46 -8.68
N GLU A 111 6.12 -0.22 -9.38
CA GLU A 111 5.72 0.08 -10.76
C GLU A 111 5.29 1.54 -10.93
N LYS A 112 4.55 2.09 -9.95
CA LYS A 112 4.07 3.48 -10.03
C LYS A 112 5.16 4.50 -9.71
N ILE A 113 6.07 4.22 -8.78
CA ILE A 113 7.10 5.17 -8.36
C ILE A 113 8.32 5.15 -9.27
N SER A 114 8.60 4.02 -9.96
CA SER A 114 9.78 3.87 -10.83
C SER A 114 9.79 4.83 -12.03
N GLN A 115 8.66 5.45 -12.35
CA GLN A 115 8.51 6.42 -13.43
C GLN A 115 8.62 7.88 -12.96
N LEU A 116 8.63 8.13 -11.65
CA LEU A 116 8.43 9.48 -11.10
C LEU A 116 9.73 10.24 -10.88
N ARG A 117 10.76 9.58 -10.34
CA ARG A 117 12.10 10.14 -10.09
C ARG A 117 13.08 9.05 -9.70
N LYS A 118 14.37 9.39 -9.64
CA LYS A 118 15.40 8.52 -9.07
C LYS A 118 15.27 8.40 -7.55
N LEU A 119 15.41 7.18 -7.02
CA LEU A 119 15.18 6.83 -5.61
C LEU A 119 16.02 5.62 -5.17
N LYS A 120 16.26 5.51 -3.86
CA LYS A 120 16.76 4.29 -3.22
C LYS A 120 15.61 3.53 -2.57
N THR A 121 15.51 2.25 -2.88
CA THR A 121 14.44 1.37 -2.38
C THR A 121 15.04 0.20 -1.62
N TYR A 122 14.42 -0.14 -0.49
CA TYR A 122 14.90 -1.15 0.44
C TYR A 122 13.80 -2.17 0.75
N ASP A 123 14.15 -3.46 0.80
CA ASP A 123 13.30 -4.55 1.28
C ASP A 123 14.20 -5.65 1.87
N THR A 124 13.67 -6.48 2.75
CA THR A 124 14.38 -7.60 3.38
C THR A 124 14.14 -8.94 2.67
N TYR A 125 13.12 -9.02 1.82
CA TYR A 125 12.80 -10.29 1.15
C TYR A 125 13.86 -10.61 0.08
N ASP A 126 14.52 -11.76 0.20
CA ASP A 126 15.51 -12.25 -0.74
C ASP A 126 14.89 -13.30 -1.68
N TYR A 127 15.10 -13.15 -3.00
CA TYR A 127 14.52 -14.06 -4.01
C TYR A 127 15.44 -15.26 -4.22
N ILE A 128 14.87 -16.46 -4.16
CA ILE A 128 15.60 -17.66 -4.53
C ILE A 128 15.48 -17.86 -6.03
N THR A 129 16.63 -18.02 -6.70
CA THR A 129 16.73 -18.26 -8.13
C THR A 129 17.76 -19.36 -8.39
N THR A 130 17.28 -20.54 -8.71
CA THR A 130 18.05 -21.76 -8.96
C THR A 130 17.65 -22.39 -10.29
N VAL A 131 18.28 -23.51 -10.65
CA VAL A 131 17.86 -24.33 -11.80
C VAL A 131 16.47 -24.97 -11.57
N ASN A 132 16.00 -25.05 -10.31
CA ASN A 132 14.69 -25.61 -9.94
C ASN A 132 13.65 -24.50 -9.77
N VAL A 133 13.15 -24.01 -10.90
CA VAL A 133 12.19 -22.90 -10.99
C VAL A 133 10.86 -23.22 -10.29
N ILE A 134 10.43 -24.48 -10.27
CA ILE A 134 9.22 -24.90 -9.54
C ILE A 134 9.42 -24.70 -8.03
N GLU A 135 10.53 -25.17 -7.49
CA GLU A 135 10.84 -25.04 -6.06
C GLU A 135 11.05 -23.57 -5.64
N ASP A 136 11.69 -22.76 -6.49
CA ASP A 136 11.83 -21.32 -6.26
C ASP A 136 10.45 -20.65 -6.13
N PHE A 137 9.51 -20.97 -7.02
CA PHE A 137 8.15 -20.43 -6.99
C PHE A 137 7.35 -20.89 -5.78
N VAL A 138 7.45 -22.18 -5.42
CA VAL A 138 6.80 -22.74 -4.21
C VAL A 138 7.33 -22.04 -2.96
N THR A 139 8.65 -21.86 -2.88
CA THR A 139 9.29 -21.18 -1.75
C THR A 139 8.88 -19.71 -1.68
N HIS A 140 8.73 -19.02 -2.82
CA HIS A 140 8.19 -17.66 -2.86
C HIS A 140 6.75 -17.59 -2.36
N CYS A 141 5.90 -18.53 -2.78
CA CYS A 141 4.51 -18.60 -2.31
C CYS A 141 4.45 -18.73 -0.78
N SER A 142 5.29 -19.58 -0.18
CA SER A 142 5.36 -19.74 1.26
C SER A 142 5.98 -18.53 1.97
N ASN A 143 7.19 -18.10 1.57
CA ASN A 143 7.95 -17.11 2.32
C ASN A 143 7.48 -15.67 2.11
N ARG A 144 7.13 -15.28 0.88
CA ARG A 144 6.73 -13.89 0.55
C ARG A 144 5.25 -13.68 0.64
N TRP A 145 4.47 -14.65 0.16
CA TRP A 145 3.02 -14.53 0.12
C TRP A 145 2.34 -15.21 1.32
N ASN A 146 3.05 -15.98 2.14
CA ASN A 146 2.47 -16.75 3.25
C ASN A 146 1.30 -17.63 2.77
N LEU A 147 1.53 -18.36 1.68
CA LEU A 147 0.55 -19.22 1.04
C LEU A 147 1.02 -20.67 1.01
N THR A 148 0.10 -21.59 1.32
CA THR A 148 0.33 -23.02 1.20
C THR A 148 0.24 -23.45 -0.27
N TYR A 149 1.28 -24.14 -0.76
CA TYR A 149 1.26 -24.77 -2.07
C TYR A 149 0.78 -26.21 -1.95
N VAL A 150 -0.05 -26.67 -2.89
CA VAL A 150 -0.69 -28.00 -2.81
C VAL A 150 0.22 -29.06 -3.42
N ASP A 151 0.49 -30.14 -2.67
CA ASP A 151 1.41 -31.23 -3.08
C ASP A 151 0.96 -31.94 -4.37
N GLU A 152 -0.35 -32.11 -4.58
CA GLU A 152 -0.87 -32.71 -5.82
C GLU A 152 -0.54 -31.86 -7.05
N LEU A 153 -0.62 -30.53 -6.94
CA LEU A 153 -0.27 -29.62 -8.02
C LEU A 153 1.23 -29.69 -8.33
N LEU A 154 2.06 -29.78 -7.29
CA LEU A 154 3.51 -29.96 -7.43
C LEU A 154 3.86 -31.25 -8.17
N LYS A 155 3.22 -32.38 -7.81
CA LYS A 155 3.40 -33.67 -8.49
C LYS A 155 3.00 -33.61 -9.95
N ILE A 156 1.89 -32.94 -10.26
CA ILE A 156 1.44 -32.74 -11.65
C ILE A 156 2.47 -31.95 -12.45
N GLN A 157 3.05 -30.89 -11.88
CA GLN A 157 4.06 -30.08 -12.57
C GLN A 157 5.33 -30.87 -12.87
N TYR A 158 5.85 -31.66 -11.92
CA TYR A 158 7.00 -32.52 -12.17
C TYR A 158 6.69 -33.66 -13.15
N SER A 159 5.46 -34.18 -13.16
CA SER A 159 5.02 -35.15 -14.16
C SER A 159 5.05 -34.55 -15.57
N LEU A 160 4.52 -33.33 -15.74
CA LEU A 160 4.58 -32.61 -17.01
C LEU A 160 6.03 -32.35 -17.46
N VAL A 161 6.90 -31.90 -16.54
CA VAL A 161 8.33 -31.72 -16.82
C VAL A 161 8.97 -33.01 -17.32
N SER A 162 8.70 -34.14 -16.66
CA SER A 162 9.23 -35.44 -17.06
C SER A 162 8.79 -35.84 -18.47
N SER A 163 7.51 -35.59 -18.80
CA SER A 163 6.98 -35.81 -20.15
C SER A 163 7.69 -34.94 -21.19
N TYR A 164 7.92 -33.65 -20.89
CA TYR A 164 8.62 -32.74 -21.81
C TYR A 164 10.09 -33.10 -22.02
N VAL A 165 10.76 -33.61 -20.98
CA VAL A 165 12.13 -34.13 -21.10
C VAL A 165 12.16 -35.37 -22.00
N SER A 166 11.16 -36.25 -21.90
CA SER A 166 11.07 -37.45 -22.75
C SER A 166 10.73 -37.13 -24.21
N ASP A 167 9.85 -36.16 -24.43
CA ASP A 167 9.45 -35.67 -25.75
C ASP A 167 9.14 -34.17 -25.69
N HIS A 168 10.08 -33.36 -26.17
CA HIS A 168 9.96 -31.89 -26.20
C HIS A 168 8.75 -31.43 -27.02
N SER A 169 8.27 -32.22 -27.99
CA SER A 169 7.12 -31.83 -28.82
C SER A 169 5.82 -31.68 -28.00
N LEU A 170 5.71 -32.40 -26.88
CA LEU A 170 4.56 -32.34 -25.97
C LEU A 170 4.40 -30.96 -25.32
N MET A 171 5.46 -30.14 -25.28
CA MET A 171 5.36 -28.76 -24.80
C MET A 171 4.46 -27.88 -25.66
N PHE A 172 4.19 -28.27 -26.92
CA PHE A 172 3.34 -27.52 -27.84
C PHE A 172 1.87 -27.95 -27.80
N GLU A 173 1.55 -29.09 -27.19
CA GLU A 173 0.18 -29.58 -27.02
C GLU A 173 -0.61 -28.71 -26.04
N ARG A 174 -1.94 -28.61 -26.13
CA ARG A 174 -2.76 -27.80 -25.21
C ARG A 174 -3.32 -28.67 -24.09
N LEU A 175 -3.26 -28.17 -22.86
CA LEU A 175 -4.00 -28.76 -21.74
C LEU A 175 -5.44 -28.26 -21.75
N ASN A 176 -6.39 -29.17 -21.50
CA ASN A 176 -7.80 -28.86 -21.27
C ASN A 176 -8.03 -28.63 -19.77
N TYR A 177 -8.92 -27.69 -19.42
CA TYR A 177 -9.33 -27.46 -18.03
C TYR A 177 -10.80 -27.75 -17.84
N GLU A 178 -11.09 -28.59 -16.85
CA GLU A 178 -12.44 -28.74 -16.33
C GLU A 178 -12.54 -27.97 -15.01
N VAL A 179 -13.38 -26.94 -15.02
CA VAL A 179 -13.70 -26.13 -13.84
C VAL A 179 -15.18 -26.37 -13.56
N GLU A 180 -15.50 -26.98 -12.42
CA GLU A 180 -16.89 -26.95 -11.96
C GLU A 180 -17.25 -25.51 -11.54
N ASP A 181 -18.42 -25.04 -11.99
CA ASP A 181 -18.89 -23.68 -11.74
C ASP A 181 -18.98 -23.39 -10.23
N ASP A 182 -18.41 -22.26 -9.81
CA ASP A 182 -18.63 -21.67 -8.50
C ASP A 182 -19.15 -20.25 -8.65
N VAL A 183 -20.33 -20.00 -8.08
CA VAL A 183 -20.92 -18.67 -7.92
C VAL A 183 -20.31 -18.03 -6.68
N VAL A 184 -19.30 -17.17 -6.84
CA VAL A 184 -18.78 -16.34 -5.74
C VAL A 184 -19.22 -14.90 -5.93
N THR A 185 -20.13 -14.43 -5.08
CA THR A 185 -20.78 -13.10 -5.11
C THR A 185 -20.04 -12.02 -4.31
N VAL A 186 -18.74 -12.14 -4.06
CA VAL A 186 -17.97 -11.14 -3.27
C VAL A 186 -16.94 -10.43 -4.15
N GLN A 187 -16.86 -9.09 -4.02
CA GLN A 187 -15.78 -8.29 -4.62
C GLN A 187 -14.43 -8.66 -3.97
N GLN A 188 -13.79 -9.72 -4.47
CA GLN A 188 -12.43 -10.10 -4.08
C GLN A 188 -11.39 -9.15 -4.70
N ASP A 189 -10.27 -8.91 -4.00
CA ASP A 189 -9.10 -8.22 -4.53
C ASP A 189 -8.41 -9.04 -5.64
N TYR A 190 -7.42 -8.46 -6.32
CA TYR A 190 -6.77 -9.12 -7.47
C TYR A 190 -6.01 -10.39 -7.07
N ILE A 191 -5.27 -10.38 -5.96
CA ILE A 191 -4.48 -11.55 -5.53
C ILE A 191 -5.44 -12.67 -5.13
N THR A 192 -6.42 -12.40 -4.27
CA THR A 192 -7.44 -13.39 -3.88
C THR A 192 -8.20 -13.92 -5.10
N LYS A 193 -8.46 -13.14 -6.15
CA LYS A 193 -9.05 -13.66 -7.40
C LYS A 193 -8.18 -14.70 -8.13
N LEU A 194 -6.87 -14.68 -7.92
CA LEU A 194 -5.94 -15.69 -8.44
C LEU A 194 -5.91 -16.96 -7.57
N PHE A 195 -6.58 -16.94 -6.41
CA PHE A 195 -6.77 -18.06 -5.52
C PHE A 195 -8.24 -18.42 -5.43
N SER A 196 -8.61 -19.59 -5.91
CA SER A 196 -9.99 -20.08 -5.75
C SER A 196 -10.02 -21.60 -5.69
N GLY A 197 -8.89 -22.23 -5.37
CA GLY A 197 -8.69 -23.64 -5.64
C GLY A 197 -9.33 -24.54 -4.58
N ARG A 198 -10.24 -25.39 -5.03
CA ARG A 198 -10.66 -26.60 -4.33
C ARG A 198 -9.43 -27.43 -3.90
N ARG A 199 -9.57 -28.25 -2.85
CA ARG A 199 -8.42 -28.96 -2.21
C ARG A 199 -7.56 -29.82 -3.13
N HIS A 200 -8.10 -30.41 -4.19
CA HIS A 200 -7.40 -31.44 -4.96
C HIS A 200 -7.29 -31.09 -6.45
N TYR A 201 -6.18 -31.52 -7.05
CA TYR A 201 -5.87 -31.39 -8.47
C TYR A 201 -5.63 -32.78 -9.06
N LYS A 202 -6.10 -33.02 -10.28
CA LYS A 202 -5.87 -34.28 -11.01
C LYS A 202 -5.59 -34.02 -12.47
N LEU A 203 -4.54 -34.63 -12.99
CA LEU A 203 -4.23 -34.67 -14.43
C LEU A 203 -4.55 -36.08 -14.94
N VAL A 204 -5.46 -36.18 -15.91
CA VAL A 204 -5.74 -37.41 -16.66
C VAL A 204 -5.49 -37.09 -18.12
N GLU A 205 -4.49 -37.74 -18.72
CA GLU A 205 -4.01 -37.40 -20.06
C GLU A 205 -3.68 -35.89 -20.15
N ASN A 206 -4.36 -35.15 -21.02
CA ASN A 206 -4.19 -33.71 -21.18
C ASN A 206 -5.30 -32.88 -20.50
N THR A 207 -6.13 -33.49 -19.65
CA THR A 207 -7.22 -32.80 -18.93
C THR A 207 -6.85 -32.60 -17.47
N LEU A 208 -6.70 -31.34 -17.06
CA LEU A 208 -6.48 -30.92 -15.68
C LEU A 208 -7.81 -30.52 -15.04
N SER A 209 -8.21 -31.23 -13.98
CA SER A 209 -9.41 -30.94 -13.20
C SER A 209 -9.08 -30.64 -11.74
N ASN A 210 -9.95 -29.89 -11.07
CA ASN A 210 -9.85 -29.58 -9.64
C ASN A 210 -11.17 -29.83 -8.89
N TYR A 211 -11.10 -30.44 -7.72
CA TYR A 211 -12.29 -30.85 -6.93
C TYR A 211 -12.03 -30.79 -5.41
N GLY A 212 -13.10 -30.86 -4.62
CA GLY A 212 -13.04 -30.80 -3.15
C GLY A 212 -13.48 -29.44 -2.57
N PRO A 213 -13.41 -29.26 -1.24
CA PRO A 213 -13.89 -28.04 -0.61
C PRO A 213 -13.03 -26.82 -1.00
N GLN A 214 -13.68 -25.65 -1.10
CA GLN A 214 -12.99 -24.40 -1.40
C GLN A 214 -11.96 -24.07 -0.32
N VAL A 215 -10.69 -23.99 -0.72
CA VAL A 215 -9.59 -23.50 0.11
C VAL A 215 -8.82 -22.44 -0.68
N MET A 216 -7.87 -21.76 -0.03
CA MET A 216 -7.01 -20.82 -0.73
C MET A 216 -5.87 -21.58 -1.42
N ALA A 217 -6.15 -22.12 -2.60
CA ALA A 217 -5.16 -22.77 -3.46
C ALA A 217 -5.07 -22.09 -4.84
N PRO A 218 -3.91 -22.21 -5.55
CA PRO A 218 -3.71 -21.57 -6.85
C PRO A 218 -4.82 -21.90 -7.84
N LYS A 219 -5.43 -20.89 -8.46
CA LYS A 219 -6.41 -21.12 -9.51
C LYS A 219 -5.71 -21.67 -10.76
N ILE A 220 -6.25 -22.74 -11.33
CA ILE A 220 -5.73 -23.30 -12.60
C ILE A 220 -5.94 -22.31 -13.74
N GLY A 221 -4.94 -22.19 -14.61
CA GLY A 221 -5.07 -21.43 -15.85
C GLY A 221 -3.77 -21.00 -16.48
N TRP A 222 -3.87 -20.56 -17.74
CA TRP A 222 -2.73 -20.15 -18.55
C TRP A 222 -2.19 -18.77 -18.18
N ALA A 223 -0.89 -18.60 -18.41
CA ALA A 223 -0.21 -17.33 -18.32
C ALA A 223 -0.68 -16.42 -19.47
N PRO A 224 -1.10 -15.17 -19.18
CA PRO A 224 -1.24 -14.15 -20.21
C PRO A 224 0.12 -13.92 -20.91
N GLU A 225 0.10 -13.79 -22.23
CA GLU A 225 1.31 -13.59 -23.05
C GLU A 225 1.29 -12.19 -23.70
N ASN A 226 2.42 -11.48 -23.62
CA ASN A 226 2.60 -10.17 -24.25
C ASN A 226 4.10 -9.83 -24.38
N GLY A 227 4.65 -9.98 -25.58
CA GLY A 227 6.08 -9.74 -25.84
C GLY A 227 6.54 -8.30 -25.60
N ARG A 228 5.66 -7.30 -25.69
CA ARG A 228 6.02 -5.89 -25.42
C ARG A 228 6.13 -5.62 -23.92
N VAL A 229 5.16 -6.11 -23.15
CA VAL A 229 5.16 -5.99 -21.68
C VAL A 229 6.33 -6.75 -21.08
N LYS A 230 6.68 -7.91 -21.65
CA LYS A 230 7.86 -8.70 -21.28
C LYS A 230 9.15 -7.86 -21.32
N ASN A 231 9.40 -7.10 -22.39
CA ASN A 231 10.58 -6.22 -22.49
C ASN A 231 10.54 -5.06 -21.49
N GLU A 232 9.35 -4.49 -21.23
CA GLU A 232 9.20 -3.42 -20.22
C GLU A 232 9.65 -3.91 -18.83
N TYR A 233 9.25 -5.10 -18.40
CA TYR A 233 9.63 -5.64 -17.10
C TYR A 233 11.13 -5.94 -16.97
N ALA A 234 11.87 -6.10 -18.07
CA ALA A 234 13.32 -6.33 -18.01
C ALA A 234 14.09 -5.12 -17.47
N THR A 235 13.57 -3.89 -17.62
CA THR A 235 14.27 -2.65 -17.20
C THR A 235 13.48 -1.81 -16.21
N LYS A 236 12.16 -1.97 -16.12
CA LYS A 236 11.25 -1.18 -15.27
C LYS A 236 11.65 -1.09 -13.80
N GLY A 237 12.18 -2.17 -13.24
CA GLY A 237 12.65 -2.22 -11.85
C GLY A 237 14.02 -1.57 -11.62
N LEU A 238 14.73 -1.17 -12.68
CA LEU A 238 16.13 -0.74 -12.62
C LEU A 238 16.32 0.73 -13.03
N LEU A 239 15.51 1.26 -13.95
CA LEU A 239 15.73 2.60 -14.51
C LEU A 239 15.82 3.71 -13.45
N TYR A 240 15.00 3.63 -12.39
CA TYR A 240 14.95 4.66 -11.34
C TYR A 240 16.09 4.61 -10.32
N CYS A 241 16.92 3.57 -10.31
CA CYS A 241 18.04 3.45 -9.37
C CYS A 241 19.41 3.61 -10.05
N HIS A 242 19.45 3.95 -11.34
CA HIS A 242 20.69 4.15 -12.09
C HIS A 242 20.83 5.57 -12.61
N ASP A 243 22.08 6.05 -12.68
CA ASP A 243 22.35 7.41 -13.13
C ASP A 243 22.44 7.54 -14.64
N PHE A 244 23.04 6.54 -15.28
CA PHE A 244 23.29 6.48 -16.72
C PHE A 244 22.68 5.21 -17.32
N PHE A 245 22.12 5.30 -18.52
CA PHE A 245 21.45 4.19 -19.19
C PHE A 245 22.03 3.91 -20.58
N VAL A 246 22.36 2.66 -20.86
CA VAL A 246 22.72 2.21 -22.21
C VAL A 246 21.76 1.12 -22.67
N SER A 247 21.19 1.30 -23.86
CA SER A 247 20.34 0.32 -24.53
C SER A 247 21.03 -0.21 -25.78
N ILE A 248 21.06 -1.53 -25.98
CA ILE A 248 21.68 -2.19 -27.12
C ILE A 248 20.68 -3.19 -27.71
N GLY A 249 20.22 -2.94 -28.94
CA GLY A 249 19.33 -3.84 -29.69
C GLY A 249 17.85 -3.86 -29.25
N ASP A 250 17.38 -2.86 -28.48
CA ASP A 250 16.04 -2.85 -27.86
C ASP A 250 14.99 -2.03 -28.65
N SER A 251 15.11 -1.98 -29.98
CA SER A 251 14.07 -1.37 -30.83
C SER A 251 12.74 -2.16 -30.80
N PRO A 252 11.57 -1.49 -30.74
CA PRO A 252 11.37 -0.04 -30.80
C PRO A 252 11.36 0.69 -29.43
N GLY A 253 11.36 -0.03 -28.31
CA GLY A 253 11.48 0.54 -26.96
C GLY A 253 10.43 1.59 -26.54
N ASN A 254 9.20 1.56 -27.07
CA ASN A 254 8.15 2.55 -26.77
C ASN A 254 7.93 2.84 -25.27
N HIS A 255 8.14 1.84 -24.41
CA HIS A 255 7.90 1.95 -22.98
C HIS A 255 8.86 2.92 -22.27
N TYR A 256 10.05 3.19 -22.83
CA TYR A 256 11.02 4.12 -22.26
C TYR A 256 10.51 5.56 -22.18
N LEU A 257 9.56 5.95 -23.05
CA LEU A 257 8.93 7.28 -23.01
C LEU A 257 8.21 7.57 -21.67
N ASN A 258 7.78 6.53 -20.95
CA ASN A 258 7.18 6.66 -19.62
C ASN A 258 8.20 7.05 -18.53
N TYR A 259 9.49 6.99 -18.83
CA TYR A 259 10.59 7.24 -17.88
C TYR A 259 11.37 8.52 -18.20
N SER A 260 10.78 9.45 -18.96
CA SER A 260 11.38 10.75 -19.31
C SER A 260 11.75 11.64 -18.11
N LYS A 261 11.21 11.36 -16.91
CA LYS A 261 11.59 12.05 -15.65
C LYS A 261 12.79 11.41 -14.94
N VAL A 262 13.25 10.27 -15.44
CA VAL A 262 14.27 9.42 -14.82
C VAL A 262 15.46 9.26 -15.76
N ILE A 263 15.20 9.12 -17.06
CA ILE A 263 16.18 9.07 -18.13
C ILE A 263 16.45 10.49 -18.60
N ASP A 264 17.69 10.91 -18.46
CA ASP A 264 18.21 12.17 -19.01
C ASP A 264 18.93 11.85 -20.33
N LYS A 265 18.67 12.65 -21.37
CA LYS A 265 19.27 12.47 -22.70
C LYS A 265 20.79 12.55 -22.64
N ASP A 266 21.33 13.43 -21.81
CA ASP A 266 22.78 13.59 -21.64
C ASP A 266 23.40 12.45 -20.82
N GLN A 267 22.58 11.57 -20.25
CA GLN A 267 23.00 10.41 -19.46
C GLN A 267 22.44 9.10 -20.03
N ALA A 268 22.12 9.06 -21.33
CA ALA A 268 21.60 7.86 -21.95
C ALA A 268 22.02 7.68 -23.41
N ILE A 269 22.38 6.45 -23.79
CA ILE A 269 22.80 6.09 -25.15
C ILE A 269 21.99 4.88 -25.63
N ALA A 270 21.57 4.88 -26.88
CA ALA A 270 20.91 3.73 -27.49
C ALA A 270 21.59 3.33 -28.81
N TYR A 271 21.93 2.04 -28.95
CA TYR A 271 22.47 1.45 -30.16
C TYR A 271 21.44 0.49 -30.77
N ASP A 272 20.95 0.81 -31.95
CA ASP A 272 20.12 -0.11 -32.75
C ASP A 272 20.18 0.32 -34.22
N PRO A 273 20.33 -0.58 -35.20
CA PRO A 273 20.23 -0.21 -36.62
C PRO A 273 18.80 0.19 -37.02
N ARG A 274 17.78 -0.28 -36.29
CA ARG A 274 16.36 0.01 -36.54
C ARG A 274 15.93 1.26 -35.75
N PRO A 275 15.00 2.07 -36.30
CA PRO A 275 14.45 3.22 -35.58
C PRO A 275 13.95 2.87 -34.18
N ILE A 276 14.18 3.77 -33.23
CA ILE A 276 13.69 3.67 -31.85
C ILE A 276 12.62 4.74 -31.59
N ALA A 277 11.66 4.45 -30.72
CA ALA A 277 10.58 5.39 -30.40
C ALA A 277 10.94 6.44 -29.35
N PHE A 278 12.08 6.27 -28.67
CA PHE A 278 12.51 7.06 -27.53
C PHE A 278 13.77 7.90 -27.81
N GLU A 279 14.05 8.19 -29.08
CA GLU A 279 15.16 9.05 -29.54
C GLU A 279 15.17 10.47 -28.93
N SER A 280 14.01 10.93 -28.44
CA SER A 280 13.87 12.23 -27.79
C SER A 280 14.53 12.30 -26.42
N ILE A 281 14.77 11.16 -25.77
CA ILE A 281 15.29 11.07 -24.40
C ILE A 281 16.62 10.31 -24.30
N VAL A 282 17.28 9.98 -25.42
CA VAL A 282 18.59 9.31 -25.48
C VAL A 282 19.45 9.86 -26.62
N ASP A 283 20.76 9.67 -26.52
CA ASP A 283 21.68 9.79 -27.65
C ASP A 283 21.59 8.52 -28.52
N TYR A 284 20.89 8.63 -29.66
CA TYR A 284 20.62 7.49 -30.54
C TYR A 284 21.71 7.31 -31.60
N ARG A 285 22.34 6.13 -31.56
CA ARG A 285 23.33 5.66 -32.52
C ARG A 285 22.67 4.64 -33.45
N GLN A 286 22.20 5.12 -34.61
CA GLN A 286 21.57 4.28 -35.62
C GLN A 286 22.59 3.40 -36.36
N GLN A 287 23.09 2.36 -35.69
CA GLN A 287 24.09 1.44 -36.20
C GLN A 287 23.98 0.07 -35.54
N TYR A 288 24.61 -0.93 -36.16
CA TYR A 288 24.89 -2.20 -35.49
C TYR A 288 25.89 -1.98 -34.35
N PHE A 289 25.64 -2.63 -33.21
CA PHE A 289 26.61 -2.65 -32.12
C PHE A 289 27.79 -3.56 -32.47
N GLN A 290 29.01 -3.04 -32.36
CA GLN A 290 30.24 -3.76 -32.70
C GLN A 290 31.14 -3.92 -31.48
N THR A 291 32.06 -4.88 -31.50
CA THR A 291 33.04 -5.09 -30.43
C THR A 291 33.85 -3.83 -30.12
N SER A 292 34.14 -2.99 -31.13
CA SER A 292 34.82 -1.71 -30.93
C SER A 292 34.02 -0.69 -30.10
N ASP A 293 32.70 -0.81 -30.02
CA ASP A 293 31.86 0.07 -29.20
C ASP A 293 31.98 -0.26 -27.70
N ILE A 294 32.49 -1.45 -27.35
CA ILE A 294 32.70 -1.89 -25.96
C ILE A 294 33.68 -0.94 -25.26
N ASP A 295 34.82 -0.62 -25.89
CA ASP A 295 35.84 0.27 -25.31
C ASP A 295 35.28 1.65 -24.94
N HIS A 296 34.37 2.17 -25.77
CA HIS A 296 33.71 3.44 -25.51
C HIS A 296 32.80 3.35 -24.27
N ILE A 297 32.00 2.29 -24.15
CA ILE A 297 31.14 2.07 -22.98
C ILE A 297 31.96 1.84 -21.71
N VAL A 298 33.05 1.08 -21.79
CA VAL A 298 33.98 0.84 -20.67
C VAL A 298 34.57 2.15 -20.16
N LYS A 299 34.99 3.03 -21.07
CA LYS A 299 35.48 4.37 -20.70
C LYS A 299 34.43 5.16 -19.92
N ILE A 300 33.19 5.21 -20.41
CA ILE A 300 32.07 5.87 -19.73
C ILE A 300 31.83 5.25 -18.34
N ALA A 301 31.82 3.92 -18.25
CA ALA A 301 31.60 3.21 -16.99
C ALA A 301 32.66 3.56 -15.94
N ASN A 302 33.94 3.62 -16.35
CA ASN A 302 35.05 4.02 -15.48
C ASN A 302 34.94 5.49 -15.04
N ASP A 303 34.59 6.40 -15.95
CA ASP A 303 34.39 7.83 -15.62
C ASP A 303 33.23 8.01 -14.62
N LEU A 304 32.13 7.28 -14.81
CA LEU A 304 30.99 7.27 -13.88
C LEU A 304 31.40 6.73 -12.50
N GLN A 305 32.19 5.64 -12.47
CA GLN A 305 32.71 5.06 -11.23
C GLN A 305 33.51 6.08 -10.42
N LEU A 306 34.40 6.83 -11.07
CA LEU A 306 35.21 7.88 -10.43
C LEU A 306 34.35 9.01 -9.84
N SER A 307 33.18 9.27 -10.43
CA SER A 307 32.21 10.27 -9.95
C SER A 307 31.17 9.73 -8.96
N GLY A 308 31.24 8.44 -8.59
CA GLY A 308 30.27 7.81 -7.70
C GLY A 308 28.88 7.58 -8.31
N LYS A 309 28.76 7.62 -9.63
CA LYS A 309 27.51 7.39 -10.38
C LYS A 309 27.37 5.93 -10.80
N THR A 310 26.13 5.49 -11.01
CA THR A 310 25.80 4.11 -11.41
C THR A 310 25.33 4.02 -12.87
N MET A 311 25.59 2.87 -13.50
CA MET A 311 25.25 2.63 -14.91
C MET A 311 24.40 1.37 -15.05
N LEU A 312 23.37 1.45 -15.89
CA LEU A 312 22.55 0.32 -16.33
C LEU A 312 22.80 0.06 -17.82
N ILE A 313 23.10 -1.18 -18.18
CA ILE A 313 23.18 -1.63 -19.58
C ILE A 313 22.07 -2.66 -19.85
N ARG A 314 21.19 -2.36 -20.80
CA ARG A 314 20.20 -3.29 -21.35
C ARG A 314 20.69 -3.86 -22.67
N ILE A 315 20.80 -5.18 -22.76
CA ILE A 315 21.21 -5.90 -23.98
C ILE A 315 20.04 -6.77 -24.46
N ASP A 316 19.43 -6.41 -25.59
CA ASP A 316 18.37 -7.19 -26.26
C ASP A 316 18.74 -7.53 -27.72
N ILE A 317 20.03 -7.79 -27.95
CA ILE A 317 20.53 -8.21 -29.26
C ILE A 317 19.81 -9.50 -29.68
N ARG A 318 19.38 -9.53 -30.95
CA ARG A 318 18.74 -10.71 -31.53
C ARG A 318 19.02 -10.83 -33.01
N SER A 319 19.22 -12.07 -33.41
CA SER A 319 19.12 -12.50 -34.80
C SER A 319 17.72 -13.07 -35.10
N ASP A 320 17.09 -12.60 -36.17
CA ASP A 320 15.79 -13.13 -36.60
C ASP A 320 15.95 -14.55 -37.19
N LYS A 321 15.02 -15.46 -36.85
CA LYS A 321 15.05 -16.83 -37.39
C LYS A 321 14.84 -16.80 -38.91
N PRO A 322 15.67 -17.49 -39.72
CA PRO A 322 15.45 -17.60 -41.16
C PRO A 322 14.07 -18.22 -41.47
N ILE A 323 13.41 -17.73 -42.52
CA ILE A 323 12.02 -18.12 -42.86
C ILE A 323 11.94 -19.54 -43.48
N ASP A 324 13.06 -20.13 -43.93
CA ASP A 324 13.09 -21.45 -44.58
C ASP A 324 13.28 -22.62 -43.59
N PHE A 325 12.28 -23.50 -43.53
CA PHE A 325 12.17 -24.68 -42.64
C PHE A 325 13.07 -25.87 -43.03
N ARG A 326 14.35 -25.68 -43.37
CA ARG A 326 15.28 -26.83 -43.54
C ARG A 326 16.10 -27.04 -42.25
N ARG A 327 16.30 -28.30 -41.85
CA ARG A 327 17.07 -28.69 -40.64
C ARG A 327 18.48 -28.07 -40.57
N GLU A 328 19.14 -27.81 -41.70
CA GLU A 328 20.44 -27.12 -41.76
C GLU A 328 20.36 -25.64 -41.32
N TYR A 329 19.22 -24.97 -41.52
CA TYR A 329 18.99 -23.60 -41.05
C TYR A 329 18.68 -23.53 -39.56
N ASP A 330 18.15 -24.60 -38.95
CA ASP A 330 17.99 -24.66 -37.50
C ASP A 330 19.36 -24.67 -36.81
N ALA A 331 20.33 -25.47 -37.28
CA ALA A 331 21.69 -25.46 -36.73
C ALA A 331 22.38 -24.09 -36.86
N ARG A 332 22.30 -23.46 -38.04
CA ARG A 332 22.83 -22.10 -38.25
C ARG A 332 22.17 -21.07 -37.35
N TRP A 333 20.86 -21.20 -37.11
CA TRP A 333 20.14 -20.31 -36.20
C TRP A 333 20.60 -20.49 -34.74
N GLU A 334 20.80 -21.73 -34.29
CA GLU A 334 21.39 -22.00 -32.97
C GLU A 334 22.81 -21.41 -32.85
N ASP A 335 23.61 -21.44 -33.91
CA ASP A 335 24.94 -20.82 -33.93
C ASP A 335 24.86 -19.27 -33.87
N MET A 336 23.86 -18.66 -34.50
CA MET A 336 23.61 -17.22 -34.35
C MET A 336 23.18 -16.86 -32.92
N VAL A 337 22.31 -17.68 -32.31
CA VAL A 337 21.94 -17.52 -30.88
C VAL A 337 23.16 -17.68 -29.98
N HIS A 338 24.07 -18.61 -30.30
CA HIS A 338 25.31 -18.78 -29.56
C HIS A 338 26.25 -17.55 -29.72
N ALA A 339 26.37 -16.99 -30.93
CA ALA A 339 27.13 -15.77 -31.18
C ALA A 339 26.57 -14.55 -30.42
N ASP A 340 25.24 -14.37 -30.39
CA ASP A 340 24.58 -13.32 -29.60
C ASP A 340 24.93 -13.44 -28.10
N ASN A 341 24.95 -14.69 -27.58
CA ASN A 341 25.33 -14.98 -26.20
C ASN A 341 26.83 -14.71 -25.93
N LEU A 342 27.72 -15.02 -26.89
CA LEU A 342 29.16 -14.75 -26.79
C LEU A 342 29.43 -13.24 -26.71
N LEU A 343 28.82 -12.45 -27.59
CA LEU A 343 28.93 -10.98 -27.56
C LEU A 343 28.40 -10.40 -26.24
N THR A 344 27.28 -10.93 -25.75
CA THR A 344 26.74 -10.53 -24.44
C THR A 344 27.72 -10.80 -23.30
N ALA A 345 28.35 -11.98 -23.29
CA ALA A 345 29.36 -12.33 -22.28
C ALA A 345 30.62 -11.46 -22.41
N GLU A 346 31.06 -11.16 -23.63
CA GLU A 346 32.19 -10.25 -23.88
C GLU A 346 31.92 -8.84 -23.33
N ILE A 347 30.72 -8.29 -23.57
CA ILE A 347 30.31 -7.01 -22.98
C ILE A 347 30.38 -7.11 -21.45
N ILE A 348 29.77 -8.12 -20.84
CA ILE A 348 29.74 -8.28 -19.37
C ILE A 348 31.16 -8.36 -18.80
N ASN A 349 32.03 -9.13 -19.42
CA ASN A 349 33.37 -9.42 -18.92
C ASN A 349 34.31 -8.22 -18.97
N ASN A 350 34.04 -7.24 -19.84
CA ASN A 350 34.80 -6.00 -19.96
C ASN A 350 34.29 -4.88 -19.02
N MET A 351 33.09 -5.02 -18.45
CA MET A 351 32.49 -3.96 -17.61
C MET A 351 32.94 -4.04 -16.16
N PRO A 352 33.17 -2.88 -15.49
CA PRO A 352 33.53 -2.85 -14.07
C PRO A 352 32.38 -3.30 -13.17
N GLU A 353 32.70 -3.70 -11.93
CA GLU A 353 31.76 -4.30 -10.97
C GLU A 353 30.61 -3.38 -10.54
N ASN A 354 30.74 -2.06 -10.71
CA ASN A 354 29.71 -1.08 -10.36
C ASN A 354 28.63 -0.92 -11.46
N VAL A 355 28.79 -1.57 -12.61
CA VAL A 355 27.80 -1.56 -13.70
C VAL A 355 26.77 -2.66 -13.49
N THR A 356 25.50 -2.32 -13.58
CA THR A 356 24.41 -3.30 -13.62
C THR A 356 24.08 -3.63 -15.07
N ILE A 357 23.96 -4.92 -15.41
CA ILE A 357 23.66 -5.37 -16.76
C ILE A 357 22.42 -6.26 -16.73
N VAL A 358 21.50 -6.03 -17.66
CA VAL A 358 20.35 -6.90 -17.89
C VAL A 358 20.30 -7.31 -19.35
N ALA A 359 20.56 -8.58 -19.61
CA ALA A 359 20.71 -9.11 -20.95
C ALA A 359 19.66 -10.17 -21.27
N LYS A 360 19.29 -10.27 -22.54
CA LYS A 360 18.53 -11.40 -23.06
C LYS A 360 19.43 -12.62 -23.13
N LEU A 361 18.92 -13.76 -22.68
CA LEU A 361 19.60 -15.05 -22.73
C LEU A 361 18.68 -16.11 -23.33
N ARG A 362 19.19 -16.88 -24.28
CA ARG A 362 18.47 -18.02 -24.88
C ARG A 362 19.37 -19.25 -24.89
N PRO A 363 18.83 -20.45 -24.60
CA PRO A 363 19.57 -21.68 -24.79
C PRO A 363 19.89 -21.90 -26.27
N SER A 364 21.07 -22.45 -26.55
CA SER A 364 21.36 -23.10 -27.83
C SER A 364 21.06 -24.59 -27.69
N PHE A 365 20.30 -25.14 -28.64
CA PHE A 365 19.99 -26.57 -28.71
C PHE A 365 21.04 -27.38 -29.49
N SER A 366 22.01 -26.71 -30.11
CA SER A 366 23.12 -27.38 -30.78
C SER A 366 24.08 -28.00 -29.76
N LYS A 367 24.38 -29.30 -29.91
CA LYS A 367 25.29 -30.05 -29.03
C LYS A 367 26.75 -29.59 -29.11
N SER A 368 27.14 -28.89 -30.18
CA SER A 368 28.50 -28.35 -30.34
C SER A 368 28.73 -27.07 -29.55
N ASN A 369 27.67 -26.37 -29.16
CA ASN A 369 27.76 -25.05 -28.55
C ASN A 369 27.88 -25.19 -27.02
N VAL A 370 28.81 -24.43 -26.45
CA VAL A 370 29.06 -24.40 -25.00
C VAL A 370 28.65 -23.04 -24.47
N ALA A 371 27.98 -23.00 -23.32
CA ALA A 371 27.58 -21.74 -22.70
C ALA A 371 28.80 -20.83 -22.46
N PRO A 372 28.75 -19.55 -22.88
CA PRO A 372 29.85 -18.60 -22.67
C PRO A 372 30.21 -18.42 -21.19
N HIS A 373 31.50 -18.21 -20.91
CA HIS A 373 31.97 -17.90 -19.56
C HIS A 373 31.69 -16.44 -19.20
N ILE A 374 31.11 -16.22 -18.03
CA ILE A 374 30.88 -14.90 -17.43
C ILE A 374 31.75 -14.79 -16.19
N ASN A 375 32.62 -13.78 -16.12
CA ASN A 375 33.60 -13.59 -15.04
C ASN A 375 33.03 -12.84 -13.81
N ARG A 376 31.74 -12.51 -13.84
CA ARG A 376 31.02 -11.79 -12.77
C ARG A 376 29.86 -12.64 -12.25
N PRO A 377 29.53 -12.57 -10.96
CA PRO A 377 28.31 -13.19 -10.43
C PRO A 377 27.06 -12.66 -11.14
N PHE A 378 26.14 -13.54 -11.51
CA PHE A 378 24.92 -13.17 -12.24
C PHE A 378 23.71 -13.98 -11.77
N ARG A 379 22.53 -13.64 -12.26
CA ARG A 379 21.27 -14.35 -12.01
C ARG A 379 20.57 -14.63 -13.32
N ILE A 380 20.04 -15.84 -13.47
CA ILE A 380 19.19 -16.20 -14.60
C ILE A 380 17.76 -16.30 -14.10
N GLN A 381 16.84 -15.61 -14.78
CA GLN A 381 15.44 -15.62 -14.40
C GLN A 381 14.50 -15.74 -15.60
N PRO A 382 13.40 -16.51 -15.49
CA PRO A 382 12.35 -16.54 -16.49
C PRO A 382 11.66 -15.17 -16.65
N GLN A 383 11.17 -14.86 -17.86
CA GLN A 383 10.50 -13.58 -18.11
C GLN A 383 8.96 -13.66 -17.94
N PRO A 384 8.35 -12.66 -17.28
CA PRO A 384 6.90 -12.55 -17.20
C PRO A 384 6.33 -12.28 -18.59
N PHE A 385 5.14 -12.80 -18.88
CA PHE A 385 4.43 -12.59 -20.16
C PHE A 385 5.13 -13.10 -21.43
N ALA A 386 6.30 -13.74 -21.33
CA ALA A 386 6.87 -14.49 -22.45
C ALA A 386 5.93 -15.64 -22.83
N THR A 387 5.88 -15.99 -24.12
CA THR A 387 5.06 -17.11 -24.60
C THR A 387 5.43 -18.40 -23.88
N ILE A 388 4.42 -19.23 -23.57
CA ILE A 388 4.54 -20.43 -22.71
C ILE A 388 5.68 -21.35 -23.17
N THR A 389 5.85 -21.47 -24.49
CA THR A 389 6.82 -22.39 -25.12
C THR A 389 8.16 -21.73 -25.47
N THR A 390 8.29 -20.41 -25.31
CA THR A 390 9.52 -19.70 -25.71
C THR A 390 10.61 -19.82 -24.64
N SER A 391 11.78 -20.33 -25.05
CA SER A 391 13.01 -20.37 -24.25
C SER A 391 13.71 -19.02 -24.29
N GLU A 392 13.30 -18.12 -23.40
CA GLU A 392 13.96 -16.83 -23.22
C GLU A 392 14.01 -16.46 -21.73
N PHE A 393 15.20 -16.09 -21.29
CA PHE A 393 15.52 -15.73 -19.92
C PHE A 393 16.14 -14.33 -19.88
N THR A 394 16.06 -13.72 -18.69
CA THR A 394 16.84 -12.54 -18.37
C THR A 394 18.09 -12.97 -17.62
N LEU A 395 19.25 -12.56 -18.13
CA LEU A 395 20.52 -12.62 -17.44
C LEU A 395 20.73 -11.27 -16.74
N PHE A 396 20.73 -11.27 -15.42
CA PHE A 396 20.92 -10.09 -14.59
C PHE A 396 22.29 -10.15 -13.91
N VAL A 397 23.18 -9.22 -14.24
CA VAL A 397 24.48 -9.04 -13.60
C VAL A 397 24.38 -7.81 -12.70
N PRO A 398 24.29 -8.00 -11.38
CA PRO A 398 24.11 -6.88 -10.47
C PRO A 398 25.38 -6.04 -10.32
N SER A 399 25.20 -4.75 -10.04
CA SER A 399 26.22 -3.97 -9.35
C SER A 399 26.33 -4.41 -7.88
N LYS A 400 27.44 -4.09 -7.21
CA LYS A 400 27.73 -4.49 -5.82
C LYS A 400 26.59 -4.29 -4.82
N HIS A 401 25.73 -3.28 -5.02
CA HIS A 401 24.63 -2.93 -4.11
C HIS A 401 23.28 -3.56 -4.47
N LEU A 402 23.15 -4.16 -5.66
CA LEU A 402 21.91 -4.77 -6.17
C LEU A 402 22.01 -6.29 -6.23
N ASN A 403 22.68 -6.90 -5.25
CA ASN A 403 22.93 -8.33 -5.16
C ASN A 403 21.70 -9.15 -4.70
N LYS A 404 20.49 -8.69 -5.05
CA LYS A 404 19.26 -9.34 -4.62
C LYS A 404 19.15 -10.73 -5.24
N GLY A 405 18.95 -11.77 -4.44
CA GLY A 405 18.82 -13.16 -4.87
C GLY A 405 20.12 -13.93 -5.03
N LYS A 406 19.99 -15.26 -5.12
CA LYS A 406 21.13 -16.16 -5.26
C LYS A 406 21.84 -15.96 -6.60
N LEU A 407 23.10 -15.58 -6.55
CA LEU A 407 23.95 -15.41 -7.73
C LEU A 407 24.66 -16.71 -8.12
N TRP A 408 24.84 -16.87 -9.41
CA TRP A 408 25.47 -17.98 -10.11
C TRP A 408 26.85 -17.53 -10.57
N LEU A 409 27.75 -18.50 -10.72
CA LEU A 409 29.11 -18.29 -11.24
C LEU A 409 29.31 -18.91 -12.62
N ASN A 410 28.43 -19.82 -13.00
CA ASN A 410 28.44 -20.50 -14.29
C ASN A 410 27.02 -21.04 -14.59
N TYR A 411 26.79 -21.40 -15.85
CA TYR A 411 25.59 -22.08 -16.30
C TYR A 411 25.93 -22.91 -17.54
N SER A 412 25.08 -23.88 -17.86
CA SER A 412 25.13 -24.64 -19.11
C SER A 412 23.87 -24.40 -19.95
N TYR A 413 23.92 -24.73 -21.24
CA TYR A 413 22.70 -24.72 -22.05
C TYR A 413 21.69 -25.78 -21.61
N GLU A 414 22.16 -26.89 -21.04
CA GLU A 414 21.29 -27.92 -20.45
C GLU A 414 20.50 -27.38 -19.25
N ASP A 415 21.12 -26.57 -18.38
CA ASP A 415 20.42 -25.91 -17.27
C ASP A 415 19.24 -25.06 -17.79
N LEU A 416 19.49 -24.26 -18.83
CA LEU A 416 18.46 -23.39 -19.43
C LEU A 416 17.33 -24.18 -20.08
N ILE A 417 17.64 -25.30 -20.74
CA ILE A 417 16.65 -26.18 -21.35
C ILE A 417 15.80 -26.83 -20.24
N ASN A 418 16.42 -27.31 -19.17
CA ASN A 418 15.73 -27.90 -18.02
C ASN A 418 14.82 -26.88 -17.29
N MET A 419 15.29 -25.64 -17.14
CA MET A 419 14.48 -24.54 -16.62
C MET A 419 13.28 -24.25 -17.52
N GLN A 420 13.44 -24.30 -18.85
CA GLN A 420 12.34 -24.05 -19.80
C GLN A 420 11.20 -25.04 -19.62
N PHE A 421 11.49 -26.33 -19.43
CA PHE A 421 10.46 -27.35 -19.17
C PHE A 421 9.63 -27.01 -17.93
N GLN A 422 10.29 -26.61 -16.85
CA GLN A 422 9.64 -26.20 -15.60
C GLN A 422 8.81 -24.93 -15.76
N VAL A 423 9.35 -23.92 -16.45
CA VAL A 423 8.64 -22.67 -16.79
C VAL A 423 7.36 -22.97 -17.57
N CYS A 424 7.42 -23.87 -18.55
CA CYS A 424 6.26 -24.28 -19.35
C CYS A 424 5.19 -24.93 -18.46
N ALA A 425 5.57 -25.86 -17.58
CA ALA A 425 4.65 -26.50 -16.64
C ALA A 425 3.97 -25.49 -15.70
N LEU A 426 4.71 -24.54 -15.13
CA LEU A 426 4.17 -23.48 -14.27
C LEU A 426 3.23 -22.53 -15.02
N LYS A 427 3.62 -22.06 -16.21
CA LYS A 427 2.78 -21.16 -17.01
C LYS A 427 1.49 -21.81 -17.49
N ARG A 428 1.45 -23.14 -17.62
CA ARG A 428 0.25 -23.91 -17.96
C ARG A 428 -0.63 -24.17 -16.75
N THR A 429 -0.06 -24.45 -15.59
CA THR A 429 -0.85 -24.87 -14.42
C THR A 429 -1.33 -23.68 -13.59
N CYS A 430 -0.47 -22.70 -13.30
CA CYS A 430 -0.77 -21.56 -12.42
C CYS A 430 -0.30 -20.22 -13.03
N GLY A 431 -0.47 -20.04 -14.34
CA GLY A 431 0.25 -19.04 -15.12
C GLY A 431 -0.01 -17.58 -14.76
N LYS A 432 -1.22 -17.19 -14.35
CA LYS A 432 -1.48 -15.83 -13.86
C LYS A 432 -0.70 -15.54 -12.57
N LEU A 433 -0.72 -16.48 -11.63
CA LEU A 433 -0.02 -16.36 -10.36
C LEU A 433 1.50 -16.38 -10.57
N TYR A 434 1.98 -17.24 -11.47
CA TYR A 434 3.40 -17.32 -11.82
C TYR A 434 3.90 -16.05 -12.53
N ASN A 435 3.13 -15.46 -13.46
CA ASN A 435 3.46 -14.16 -14.04
C ASN A 435 3.54 -13.05 -12.97
N MET A 436 2.70 -13.09 -11.93
CA MET A 436 2.78 -12.14 -10.82
C MET A 436 4.09 -12.28 -10.04
N TYR A 437 4.53 -13.52 -9.77
CA TYR A 437 5.85 -13.80 -9.16
C TYR A 437 7.00 -13.28 -10.03
N LEU A 438 7.00 -13.59 -11.33
CA LEU A 438 8.05 -13.14 -12.24
C LEU A 438 8.09 -11.60 -12.38
N SER A 439 6.91 -10.96 -12.41
CA SER A 439 6.79 -9.49 -12.43
C SER A 439 7.35 -8.87 -11.15
N ASP A 440 7.03 -9.45 -9.99
CA ASP A 440 7.54 -9.05 -8.68
C ASP A 440 9.08 -9.14 -8.63
N MET A 441 9.65 -10.27 -9.06
CA MET A 441 11.10 -10.47 -9.12
C MET A 441 11.80 -9.47 -10.07
N CYS A 442 11.19 -9.17 -11.22
CA CYS A 442 11.74 -8.20 -12.18
C CYS A 442 11.69 -6.76 -11.64
N LEU A 443 10.58 -6.35 -11.03
CA LEU A 443 10.45 -5.03 -10.42
C LEU A 443 11.45 -4.83 -9.29
N ASN A 444 11.72 -5.89 -8.52
CA ASN A 444 12.63 -5.86 -7.39
C ASN A 444 14.12 -5.89 -7.75
N MET A 445 14.51 -5.96 -9.03
CA MET A 445 15.94 -5.98 -9.41
C MET A 445 16.70 -4.72 -8.98
N GLY A 446 16.04 -3.56 -8.90
CA GLY A 446 16.65 -2.32 -8.41
C GLY A 446 16.48 -2.05 -6.91
N VAL A 447 15.94 -3.02 -6.15
CA VAL A 447 15.72 -2.89 -4.70
C VAL A 447 16.92 -3.46 -3.96
N ILE A 448 17.47 -2.68 -3.02
CA ILE A 448 18.58 -3.08 -2.17
C ILE A 448 18.06 -4.05 -1.09
N ILE A 449 18.69 -5.23 -0.95
CA ILE A 449 18.39 -6.12 0.18
C ILE A 449 19.08 -5.59 1.42
N GLU A 450 18.33 -4.90 2.26
CA GLU A 450 18.83 -4.42 3.54
C GLU A 450 17.65 -4.24 4.49
N LYS A 451 17.81 -4.70 5.73
CA LYS A 451 16.93 -4.26 6.81
C LYS A 451 17.28 -2.82 7.13
N LYS A 452 16.57 -1.88 6.51
CA LYS A 452 16.79 -0.45 6.68
C LYS A 452 16.02 0.07 7.88
N GLU A 453 16.72 0.73 8.81
CA GLU A 453 16.07 1.54 9.83
C GLU A 453 15.51 2.83 9.22
N LEU A 454 14.56 3.45 9.89
CA LEU A 454 14.02 4.73 9.43
C LEU A 454 15.12 5.80 9.54
N VAL A 455 15.41 6.46 8.43
CA VAL A 455 16.41 7.55 8.32
C VAL A 455 15.76 8.80 7.74
N ASP A 456 16.50 9.90 7.69
CA ASP A 456 16.01 11.14 7.11
C ASP A 456 15.53 10.96 5.66
N SER A 457 14.51 11.73 5.27
CA SER A 457 13.96 11.72 3.90
C SER A 457 13.48 10.34 3.46
N THR A 458 12.64 9.70 4.28
CA THR A 458 12.16 8.32 4.08
C THR A 458 10.64 8.21 4.00
N LEU A 459 10.16 7.40 3.05
CA LEU A 459 8.79 6.94 2.96
C LEU A 459 8.69 5.44 3.28
N ALA A 460 7.90 5.06 4.28
CA ALA A 460 7.71 3.67 4.67
C ALA A 460 6.22 3.35 4.93
N LEU A 461 5.50 3.02 3.85
CA LEU A 461 4.06 2.74 3.90
C LEU A 461 3.80 1.23 3.99
N TYR A 462 3.15 0.81 5.08
CA TYR A 462 2.75 -0.56 5.41
C TYR A 462 3.93 -1.55 5.46
N SER A 463 5.09 -1.08 5.96
CA SER A 463 6.33 -1.86 5.96
C SER A 463 7.01 -1.98 7.33
N LEU A 464 6.95 -0.93 8.17
CA LEU A 464 7.63 -0.91 9.46
C LEU A 464 6.80 -1.45 10.63
N SER A 465 5.48 -1.57 10.47
CA SER A 465 4.59 -1.93 11.58
C SER A 465 4.75 -3.35 12.09
N ASN A 466 5.28 -4.30 11.30
CA ASN A 466 5.40 -5.71 11.68
C ASN A 466 5.96 -5.90 13.11
N ALA A 467 5.41 -6.84 13.87
CA ALA A 467 5.73 -7.08 15.28
C ALA A 467 7.22 -7.39 15.55
N THR A 468 7.97 -7.82 14.53
CA THR A 468 9.41 -8.09 14.60
C THR A 468 10.28 -6.82 14.51
N ASN A 469 9.68 -5.68 14.15
CA ASN A 469 10.35 -4.39 14.16
C ASN A 469 10.08 -3.67 15.49
N ARG A 470 11.04 -2.87 15.94
CA ARG A 470 10.83 -1.92 17.02
C ARG A 470 10.19 -0.65 16.44
N ILE A 471 9.26 -0.03 17.17
CA ILE A 471 8.77 1.31 16.81
C ILE A 471 9.97 2.28 16.88
N PRO A 472 10.31 2.98 15.78
CA PRO A 472 11.44 3.91 15.76
C PRO A 472 11.29 5.04 16.79
N ASP A 473 12.42 5.57 17.25
CA ASP A 473 12.42 6.85 17.95
C ASP A 473 12.35 7.97 16.92
N PHE A 474 11.15 8.48 16.70
CA PHE A 474 10.87 9.50 15.70
C PHE A 474 11.50 10.86 16.01
N SER A 475 11.96 11.10 17.25
CA SER A 475 12.58 12.38 17.63
C SER A 475 13.96 12.61 16.99
N LEU A 476 14.58 11.55 16.46
CA LEU A 476 15.92 11.56 15.90
C LEU A 476 15.94 11.60 14.35
N ILE A 477 14.77 11.74 13.72
CA ILE A 477 14.59 11.53 12.28
C ILE A 477 13.82 12.72 11.70
N ASN A 478 14.26 13.20 10.53
CA ASN A 478 13.63 14.32 9.84
C ASN A 478 13.05 13.90 8.48
N ASN A 479 12.01 14.59 8.05
CA ASN A 479 11.34 14.44 6.77
C ASN A 479 10.94 12.98 6.48
N TYR A 480 10.04 12.42 7.30
CA TYR A 480 9.61 11.04 7.14
C TYR A 480 8.09 10.90 7.09
N ILE A 481 7.63 9.86 6.40
CA ILE A 481 6.21 9.50 6.32
C ILE A 481 6.11 7.99 6.44
N VAL A 482 5.55 7.54 7.56
CA VAL A 482 5.35 6.10 7.83
C VAL A 482 3.91 5.82 8.20
N THR A 483 3.45 4.58 8.03
CA THR A 483 2.09 4.20 8.48
C THR A 483 2.12 3.13 9.55
N TYR A 484 1.26 3.28 10.54
CA TYR A 484 1.03 2.29 11.59
C TYR A 484 -0.47 2.04 11.75
N PRO A 485 -0.89 0.80 12.09
CA PRO A 485 -2.22 0.58 12.63
C PRO A 485 -2.41 1.36 13.93
N TYR A 486 -3.63 1.82 14.14
CA TYR A 486 -4.02 2.51 15.37
C TYR A 486 -4.96 1.62 16.17
N GLY A 487 -4.75 1.50 17.48
CA GLY A 487 -5.52 0.59 18.32
C GLY A 487 -5.92 1.16 19.68
N ARG A 488 -6.50 0.30 20.52
CA ARG A 488 -7.02 0.70 21.83
C ARG A 488 -5.87 1.05 22.75
N VAL A 489 -6.10 2.00 23.66
CA VAL A 489 -5.10 2.35 24.67
C VAL A 489 -4.71 1.12 25.48
N GLY A 490 -3.40 0.85 25.52
CA GLY A 490 -2.82 -0.28 26.26
C GLY A 490 -2.75 -1.59 25.48
N GLU A 491 -3.25 -1.64 24.24
CA GLU A 491 -2.87 -2.69 23.29
C GLU A 491 -1.47 -2.38 22.72
N LYS A 492 -0.70 -3.44 22.39
CA LYS A 492 0.64 -3.28 21.78
C LYS A 492 0.73 -3.87 20.39
N LEU A 493 -0.12 -4.85 20.10
CA LEU A 493 -0.10 -5.60 18.86
C LEU A 493 -1.53 -5.71 18.30
N LEU A 494 -1.66 -5.49 17.00
CA LEU A 494 -2.82 -5.83 16.22
C LEU A 494 -2.59 -7.23 15.63
N GLN A 495 -3.51 -8.13 15.94
CA GLN A 495 -3.64 -9.39 15.22
C GLN A 495 -4.83 -9.29 14.28
N THR A 496 -4.58 -9.41 12.98
CA THR A 496 -5.64 -9.45 11.97
C THR A 496 -5.41 -10.56 10.99
N VAL A 497 -6.51 -11.22 10.60
CA VAL A 497 -6.49 -12.18 9.50
C VAL A 497 -7.02 -11.46 8.28
N SER A 498 -6.18 -11.32 7.26
CA SER A 498 -6.57 -10.72 5.99
C SER A 498 -6.12 -11.61 4.86
N HIS A 499 -7.04 -11.98 3.96
CA HIS A 499 -6.76 -12.92 2.87
C HIS A 499 -6.17 -14.26 3.39
N ASN A 500 -6.73 -14.80 4.49
CA ASN A 500 -6.25 -15.99 5.21
C ASN A 500 -4.79 -15.94 5.68
N ARG A 501 -4.22 -14.74 5.84
CA ARG A 501 -2.89 -14.54 6.39
C ARG A 501 -3.00 -13.86 7.75
N ASP A 502 -2.27 -14.38 8.71
CA ASP A 502 -2.10 -13.75 10.01
C ASP A 502 -1.09 -12.60 9.88
N TYR A 503 -1.55 -11.39 10.20
CA TYR A 503 -0.70 -10.22 10.35
C TYR A 503 -0.61 -9.86 11.82
N PHE A 504 0.63 -9.68 12.26
CA PHE A 504 0.98 -9.22 13.60
C PHE A 504 1.76 -7.92 13.46
N ASP A 505 1.12 -6.82 13.81
CA ASP A 505 1.68 -5.48 13.68
C ASP A 505 1.73 -4.79 15.04
N ASN A 506 2.83 -4.11 15.33
CA ASN A 506 2.87 -3.05 16.33
C ASN A 506 1.82 -1.99 16.00
N ILE A 507 1.18 -1.49 17.05
CA ILE A 507 0.19 -0.42 16.93
C ILE A 507 0.70 0.83 17.62
N VAL A 508 0.15 1.95 17.20
CA VAL A 508 0.19 3.19 17.98
C VAL A 508 -1.20 3.49 18.53
N ASP A 509 -1.26 4.28 19.59
CA ASP A 509 -2.50 4.63 20.27
C ASP A 509 -2.46 6.09 20.74
N LEU A 510 -3.46 6.48 21.52
CA LEU A 510 -3.57 7.84 22.05
C LEU A 510 -2.36 8.24 22.89
N GLN A 511 -1.78 7.29 23.64
CA GLN A 511 -0.62 7.55 24.49
C GLN A 511 0.60 7.90 23.65
N PHE A 512 0.77 7.25 22.50
CA PHE A 512 1.85 7.57 21.57
C PHE A 512 1.75 9.01 21.02
N GLU A 513 0.53 9.53 20.78
CA GLU A 513 0.33 10.88 20.25
C GLU A 513 0.54 12.00 21.27
N CYS A 514 0.34 11.71 22.56
CA CYS A 514 0.22 12.71 23.63
C CYS A 514 1.51 12.89 24.43
N SER A 515 2.57 13.37 23.76
CA SER A 515 3.79 13.88 24.40
C SER A 515 4.30 15.10 23.63
N ASP A 516 5.12 15.95 24.25
CA ASP A 516 5.65 17.15 23.55
C ASP A 516 6.54 16.75 22.35
N ASP A 517 7.39 15.73 22.51
CA ASP A 517 8.28 15.21 21.47
C ASP A 517 7.60 14.27 20.46
N ALA A 518 6.31 13.91 20.67
CA ALA A 518 5.64 12.98 19.76
C ALA A 518 5.55 13.54 18.33
N PRO A 519 5.64 12.68 17.31
CA PRO A 519 5.44 13.08 15.93
C PRO A 519 3.97 13.47 15.66
N LEU A 520 3.71 14.07 14.49
CA LEU A 520 2.33 14.26 14.03
C LEU A 520 1.74 12.90 13.63
N VAL A 521 0.55 12.63 14.16
CA VAL A 521 -0.24 11.46 13.79
C VAL A 521 -1.48 11.91 13.03
N ILE A 522 -1.61 11.43 11.79
CA ILE A 522 -2.65 11.84 10.84
C ILE A 522 -3.43 10.61 10.38
N PRO A 523 -4.74 10.50 10.67
CA PRO A 523 -5.54 9.38 10.19
C PRO A 523 -5.60 9.31 8.67
N VAL A 524 -5.43 8.12 8.08
CA VAL A 524 -5.40 7.94 6.61
C VAL A 524 -6.74 8.35 5.96
N TYR A 525 -7.86 8.04 6.61
CA TYR A 525 -9.19 8.46 6.14
C TYR A 525 -9.31 9.99 5.98
N SER A 526 -8.53 10.77 6.73
CA SER A 526 -8.61 12.23 6.71
C SER A 526 -7.84 12.89 5.56
N LEU A 527 -7.02 12.13 4.83
CA LEU A 527 -6.30 12.64 3.67
C LEU A 527 -7.27 13.04 2.55
N PRO A 528 -7.11 14.22 1.94
CA PRO A 528 -8.04 14.80 0.97
C PRO A 528 -7.87 14.18 -0.44
N PHE A 529 -7.85 12.85 -0.53
CA PHE A 529 -7.78 12.12 -1.79
C PHE A 529 -9.18 11.70 -2.25
N ARG A 530 -9.52 12.00 -3.50
CA ARG A 530 -10.79 11.59 -4.14
C ARG A 530 -10.75 10.12 -4.60
N VAL A 531 -10.49 9.22 -3.66
CA VAL A 531 -10.47 7.76 -3.85
C VAL A 531 -11.29 7.10 -2.76
N LYS A 532 -11.73 5.86 -3.01
CA LYS A 532 -12.52 5.09 -2.05
C LYS A 532 -11.79 5.00 -0.69
N THR A 533 -12.47 5.38 0.38
CA THR A 533 -12.03 5.07 1.74
C THR A 533 -12.40 3.63 2.07
N THR A 534 -11.46 2.90 2.67
CA THR A 534 -11.64 1.52 3.12
C THR A 534 -11.72 1.47 4.65
N VAL A 535 -12.23 0.35 5.18
CA VAL A 535 -12.20 0.09 6.63
C VAL A 535 -10.77 0.15 7.18
N GLN A 536 -9.78 -0.34 6.44
CA GLN A 536 -8.38 -0.29 6.87
C GLN A 536 -7.89 1.15 7.02
N ASP A 537 -8.32 2.06 6.13
CA ASP A 537 -7.98 3.49 6.22
C ASP A 537 -8.56 4.16 7.49
N MET A 538 -9.64 3.60 8.06
CA MET A 538 -10.23 4.09 9.31
C MET A 538 -9.37 3.74 10.53
N LEU A 539 -8.59 2.66 10.46
CA LEU A 539 -7.79 2.11 11.55
C LEU A 539 -6.28 2.26 11.30
N THR A 540 -5.89 3.08 10.33
CA THR A 540 -4.49 3.33 10.00
C THR A 540 -4.18 4.82 10.12
N VAL A 541 -3.01 5.12 10.67
CA VAL A 541 -2.47 6.48 10.75
C VAL A 541 -1.18 6.61 9.96
N ILE A 542 -0.90 7.83 9.52
CA ILE A 542 0.43 8.29 9.14
C ILE A 542 1.11 8.89 10.38
N ILE A 543 2.37 8.54 10.59
CA ILE A 543 3.27 9.19 11.53
C ILE A 543 4.29 9.98 10.71
N THR A 544 4.46 11.27 11.01
CA THR A 544 5.30 12.19 10.24
C THR A 544 5.72 13.39 11.07
N ASP A 545 6.77 14.07 10.67
CA ASP A 545 7.15 15.41 11.14
C ASP A 545 6.67 16.53 10.20
N ASN A 546 6.08 16.17 9.06
CA ASN A 546 5.59 17.10 8.04
C ASN A 546 4.09 17.41 8.20
N GLU A 547 3.71 18.66 7.94
CA GLU A 547 2.30 19.07 7.87
C GLU A 547 1.67 18.64 6.52
N LEU A 548 1.20 17.39 6.43
CA LEU A 548 0.68 16.81 5.17
C LEU A 548 -0.72 17.30 4.76
N ILE A 549 -1.44 17.89 5.71
CA ILE A 549 -2.81 18.39 5.55
C ILE A 549 -2.92 19.79 6.12
N SER A 550 -3.84 20.58 5.57
CA SER A 550 -4.21 21.83 6.21
C SER A 550 -4.95 21.55 7.51
N TYR A 551 -4.64 22.34 8.54
CA TYR A 551 -5.41 22.42 9.79
C TYR A 551 -6.70 23.24 9.64
N SER A 552 -6.92 23.87 8.49
CA SER A 552 -8.27 24.36 8.15
C SER A 552 -9.12 23.15 7.78
N GLN A 553 -10.13 22.79 8.59
CA GLN A 553 -11.02 21.64 8.38
C GLN A 553 -11.80 21.78 7.06
N PRO A 554 -11.30 21.25 5.93
CA PRO A 554 -11.92 21.52 4.65
C PRO A 554 -13.11 20.58 4.47
N SER A 555 -14.14 21.05 3.77
CA SER A 555 -15.40 20.30 3.60
C SER A 555 -15.26 18.98 2.82
N ASN A 556 -14.05 18.62 2.40
CA ASN A 556 -13.70 17.38 1.72
C ASN A 556 -12.88 16.41 2.61
N GLN A 557 -12.80 16.63 3.92
CA GLN A 557 -12.18 15.68 4.85
C GLN A 557 -13.22 15.00 5.75
N MET A 558 -12.97 13.73 6.06
CA MET A 558 -13.89 12.86 6.79
C MET A 558 -13.79 12.98 8.33
N SER A 559 -12.81 13.71 8.86
CA SER A 559 -12.59 13.90 10.31
C SER A 559 -13.81 14.44 11.05
N THR A 560 -14.56 15.32 10.39
CA THR A 560 -15.82 15.87 10.89
C THR A 560 -16.89 14.79 11.11
N GLN A 561 -17.07 13.91 10.13
CA GLN A 561 -18.11 12.88 10.13
C GLN A 561 -17.80 11.76 11.13
N VAL A 562 -16.51 11.52 11.39
CA VAL A 562 -16.05 10.48 12.33
C VAL A 562 -16.60 10.70 13.74
N VAL A 563 -16.73 11.95 14.18
CA VAL A 563 -17.30 12.27 15.50
C VAL A 563 -18.76 11.81 15.60
N LYS A 564 -19.55 11.98 14.52
CA LYS A 564 -20.93 11.49 14.48
C LYS A 564 -21.01 9.98 14.37
N LEU A 565 -20.09 9.36 13.65
CA LEU A 565 -19.97 7.91 13.64
C LEU A 565 -19.76 7.36 15.06
N VAL A 566 -18.83 7.94 15.84
CA VAL A 566 -18.59 7.52 17.24
C VAL A 566 -19.88 7.58 18.04
N SER A 567 -20.59 8.71 17.99
CA SER A 567 -21.86 8.89 18.70
C SER A 567 -22.92 7.85 18.29
N PHE A 568 -23.04 7.55 17.00
CA PHE A 568 -24.02 6.58 16.47
C PHE A 568 -23.70 5.15 16.91
N ILE A 569 -22.42 4.74 16.86
CA ILE A 569 -22.00 3.42 17.32
C ILE A 569 -22.26 3.27 18.82
N LEU A 570 -21.87 4.26 19.64
CA LEU A 570 -22.07 4.21 21.09
C LEU A 570 -23.56 4.12 21.45
N LYS A 571 -24.42 4.92 20.81
CA LYS A 571 -25.88 4.83 20.99
C LYS A 571 -26.40 3.44 20.63
N GLY A 572 -25.98 2.89 19.50
CA GLY A 572 -26.39 1.56 19.06
C GLY A 572 -25.98 0.47 20.06
N LEU A 573 -24.70 0.43 20.43
CA LEU A 573 -24.16 -0.59 21.34
C LEU A 573 -24.77 -0.50 22.75
N MET A 574 -24.96 0.70 23.27
CA MET A 574 -25.51 0.90 24.62
C MET A 574 -27.02 0.66 24.69
N ASN A 575 -27.77 1.06 23.65
CA ASN A 575 -29.19 0.73 23.56
C ASN A 575 -29.40 -0.79 23.50
N ASN A 576 -28.52 -1.52 22.79
CA ASN A 576 -28.55 -3.00 22.77
C ASN A 576 -28.29 -3.61 24.15
N ARG A 577 -27.64 -2.87 25.06
CA ARG A 577 -27.42 -3.23 26.47
C ARG A 577 -28.54 -2.73 27.39
N GLY A 578 -29.63 -2.17 26.84
CA GLY A 578 -30.75 -1.61 27.60
C GLY A 578 -30.45 -0.25 28.26
N ILE A 579 -29.36 0.42 27.87
CA ILE A 579 -28.94 1.70 28.45
C ILE A 579 -29.21 2.82 27.45
N ASN A 580 -30.00 3.82 27.84
CA ASN A 580 -30.16 5.02 27.04
C ASN A 580 -28.89 5.88 27.12
N TYR A 581 -28.02 5.72 26.13
CA TYR A 581 -26.75 6.46 26.06
C TYR A 581 -26.93 7.97 26.08
N THR A 582 -28.00 8.50 25.47
CA THR A 582 -28.23 9.94 25.39
C THR A 582 -28.50 10.53 26.76
N ASP A 583 -29.29 9.85 27.59
CA ASP A 583 -29.60 10.30 28.95
C ASP A 583 -28.38 10.15 29.88
N MET A 584 -27.61 9.08 29.72
CA MET A 584 -26.35 8.87 30.44
C MET A 584 -25.32 9.97 30.11
N ASP A 585 -25.09 10.26 28.83
CA ASP A 585 -24.17 11.32 28.37
C ASP A 585 -24.59 12.69 28.94
N ARG A 586 -25.89 13.00 28.89
CA ARG A 586 -26.49 14.21 29.49
C ARG A 586 -26.25 14.31 30.99
N SER A 587 -26.48 13.22 31.72
CA SER A 587 -26.27 13.18 33.17
C SER A 587 -24.82 13.45 33.53
N ILE A 588 -23.89 12.74 32.87
CA ILE A 588 -22.45 12.89 33.12
C ILE A 588 -21.99 14.33 32.85
N ARG A 589 -22.43 14.93 31.73
CA ARG A 589 -22.09 16.33 31.44
C ARG A 589 -22.61 17.29 32.49
N ARG A 590 -23.86 17.11 32.93
CA ARG A 590 -24.45 17.92 34.01
C ARG A 590 -23.67 17.78 35.31
N ASP A 591 -23.25 16.57 35.67
CA ASP A 591 -22.50 16.31 36.89
C ASP A 591 -21.09 16.88 36.85
N VAL A 592 -20.44 16.90 35.69
CA VAL A 592 -19.17 17.63 35.48
C VAL A 592 -19.37 19.13 35.63
N LEU A 593 -20.42 19.70 35.02
CA LEU A 593 -20.72 21.14 35.15
C LEU A 593 -21.01 21.55 36.60
N LYS A 594 -21.77 20.74 37.34
CA LYS A 594 -22.04 20.96 38.78
C LYS A 594 -20.75 20.99 39.58
N ARG A 595 -19.91 19.96 39.42
CA ARG A 595 -18.61 19.89 40.10
C ARG A 595 -17.73 21.08 39.78
N PHE A 596 -17.73 21.55 38.53
CA PHE A 596 -17.01 22.76 38.13
C PHE A 596 -17.54 24.01 38.87
N VAL A 597 -18.86 24.23 38.88
CA VAL A 597 -19.47 25.37 39.59
C VAL A 597 -19.16 25.34 41.09
N GLU A 598 -19.28 24.17 41.72
CA GLU A 598 -19.00 23.97 43.14
C GLU A 598 -17.52 24.19 43.48
N THR A 599 -16.61 23.63 42.69
CA THR A 599 -15.15 23.70 42.92
C THR A 599 -14.64 25.15 42.84
N TYR A 600 -15.18 25.94 41.92
CA TYR A 600 -14.76 27.32 41.70
C TYR A 600 -15.68 28.36 42.35
N ASN A 601 -16.68 27.91 43.13
CA ASN A 601 -17.67 28.77 43.79
C ASN A 601 -18.27 29.83 42.86
N LEU A 602 -18.67 29.43 41.66
CA LEU A 602 -19.18 30.34 40.63
C LEU A 602 -20.66 30.65 40.86
N GLU A 603 -21.03 31.93 40.84
CA GLU A 603 -22.45 32.34 40.76
C GLU A 603 -22.98 32.06 39.34
N ALA A 604 -23.42 30.82 39.10
CA ALA A 604 -23.89 30.36 37.80
C ALA A 604 -25.18 29.54 37.92
N ASN A 605 -26.07 29.71 36.94
CA ASN A 605 -27.27 28.88 36.81
C ASN A 605 -26.99 27.73 35.84
N ILE A 606 -27.31 26.50 36.25
CA ILE A 606 -27.23 25.31 35.39
C ILE A 606 -28.63 25.02 34.84
N ILE A 607 -28.79 25.08 33.52
CA ILE A 607 -30.02 24.72 32.82
C ILE A 607 -29.68 23.63 31.81
N GLU A 608 -30.27 22.44 31.99
CA GLU A 608 -30.02 21.25 31.18
C GLU A 608 -28.53 20.81 31.16
N GLU A 609 -27.82 21.09 30.06
CA GLU A 609 -26.40 20.80 29.81
C GLU A 609 -25.58 22.09 29.63
N HIS A 610 -26.09 23.20 30.15
CA HIS A 610 -25.51 24.53 29.97
C HIS A 610 -25.33 25.22 31.32
N ILE A 611 -24.24 25.96 31.44
CA ILE A 611 -24.06 26.94 32.52
C ILE A 611 -24.21 28.35 31.95
N TYR A 612 -24.81 29.22 32.74
CA TYR A 612 -24.89 30.64 32.48
C TYR A 612 -24.10 31.35 33.57
N PHE A 613 -22.96 31.93 33.19
CA PHE A 613 -22.05 32.66 34.06
C PHE A 613 -21.78 34.04 33.45
N ASN A 614 -21.98 35.12 34.22
CA ASN A 614 -21.80 36.50 33.75
C ASN A 614 -22.47 36.82 32.39
N GLY A 615 -23.67 36.26 32.16
CA GLY A 615 -24.42 36.47 30.91
C GLY A 615 -23.87 35.71 29.69
N VAL A 616 -22.86 34.85 29.86
CA VAL A 616 -22.26 33.98 28.83
C VAL A 616 -22.84 32.57 28.97
N LYS A 617 -23.27 31.96 27.85
CA LYS A 617 -23.67 30.56 27.82
C LYS A 617 -22.46 29.68 27.51
N MET A 618 -22.24 28.65 28.32
CA MET A 618 -21.19 27.65 28.11
C MET A 618 -21.75 26.23 28.23
N SER A 619 -21.20 25.32 27.43
CA SER A 619 -21.52 23.89 27.44
C SER A 619 -20.25 23.05 27.43
N ILE A 620 -20.38 21.75 27.65
CA ILE A 620 -19.27 20.79 27.46
C ILE A 620 -19.20 20.41 25.98
N SER A 621 -18.02 20.49 25.37
CA SER A 621 -17.81 20.14 23.96
C SER A 621 -18.02 18.63 23.74
N GLY A 622 -19.20 18.26 23.26
CA GLY A 622 -19.48 16.88 22.86
C GLY A 622 -18.56 16.41 21.73
N HIS A 623 -18.15 17.32 20.83
CA HIS A 623 -17.23 16.99 19.73
C HIS A 623 -15.89 16.48 20.26
N MET A 624 -15.27 17.23 21.17
CA MET A 624 -14.02 16.80 21.81
C MET A 624 -14.23 15.52 22.63
N GLN A 625 -15.31 15.42 23.40
CA GLN A 625 -15.59 14.21 24.19
C GLN A 625 -15.62 12.94 23.31
N TYR A 626 -16.32 12.98 22.17
CA TYR A 626 -16.40 11.84 21.25
C TYR A 626 -15.06 11.57 20.54
N ILE A 627 -14.28 12.60 20.21
CA ILE A 627 -12.91 12.43 19.68
C ILE A 627 -12.05 11.63 20.66
N LEU A 628 -12.08 12.02 21.94
CA LEU A 628 -11.29 11.37 22.99
C LEU A 628 -11.72 9.92 23.20
N ILE A 629 -13.03 9.67 23.30
CA ILE A 629 -13.56 8.30 23.48
C ILE A 629 -13.22 7.43 22.27
N GLY A 630 -13.44 7.93 21.06
CA GLY A 630 -13.07 7.22 19.83
C GLY A 630 -11.58 6.89 19.81
N SER A 631 -10.72 7.83 20.18
CA SER A 631 -9.27 7.64 20.24
C SER A 631 -8.85 6.62 21.30
N VAL A 632 -9.50 6.61 22.47
CA VAL A 632 -9.26 5.58 23.50
C VAL A 632 -9.69 4.19 23.00
N PHE A 633 -10.81 4.12 22.27
CA PHE A 633 -11.32 2.89 21.68
C PHE A 633 -10.59 2.46 20.40
N GLY A 634 -9.59 3.20 19.93
CA GLY A 634 -8.76 2.81 18.78
C GLY A 634 -9.25 3.32 17.42
N LEU A 635 -10.11 4.34 17.38
CA LEU A 635 -10.41 5.09 16.16
C LEU A 635 -9.59 6.40 16.16
N PRO A 636 -8.54 6.52 15.33
CA PRO A 636 -7.64 7.66 15.36
C PRO A 636 -8.33 8.95 14.91
N TYR A 637 -7.94 10.07 15.51
CA TYR A 637 -8.32 11.41 15.07
C TYR A 637 -7.12 12.31 14.77
N GLY A 638 -5.97 12.06 15.41
CA GLY A 638 -4.82 12.95 15.42
C GLY A 638 -5.03 14.08 16.42
N ILE A 639 -4.70 13.86 17.69
CA ILE A 639 -4.96 14.81 18.79
C ILE A 639 -4.13 16.08 18.65
N LYS A 640 -2.82 15.96 18.36
CA LYS A 640 -1.96 17.13 18.08
C LYS A 640 -2.52 18.00 16.95
N ARG A 641 -2.98 17.33 15.89
CA ARG A 641 -3.65 17.98 14.77
C ARG A 641 -4.92 18.69 15.26
N TYR A 642 -5.79 18.03 16.02
CA TYR A 642 -7.02 18.64 16.54
C TYR A 642 -6.75 19.87 17.43
N ILE A 643 -5.71 19.84 18.28
CA ILE A 643 -5.29 21.03 19.06
C ILE A 643 -4.87 22.17 18.12
N LYS A 644 -4.11 21.89 17.06
CA LYS A 644 -3.78 22.89 16.02
C LYS A 644 -5.02 23.38 15.27
N GLU A 645 -6.02 22.55 15.04
CA GLU A 645 -7.31 22.96 14.46
C GLU A 645 -8.06 23.93 15.38
N ILE A 646 -8.08 23.67 16.70
CA ILE A 646 -8.64 24.60 17.69
C ILE A 646 -7.89 25.94 17.62
N GLU A 647 -6.56 25.93 17.63
CA GLU A 647 -5.75 27.15 17.52
C GLU A 647 -6.07 27.92 16.24
N ARG A 648 -6.16 27.25 15.08
CA ARG A 648 -6.54 27.90 13.82
C ARG A 648 -7.94 28.49 13.86
N ASN A 649 -8.90 27.81 14.48
CA ASN A 649 -10.26 28.32 14.65
C ASN A 649 -10.32 29.53 15.61
N ILE A 650 -9.38 29.65 16.55
CA ILE A 650 -9.24 30.84 17.40
C ILE A 650 -8.71 32.02 16.57
N ILE A 651 -7.67 31.79 15.76
CA ILE A 651 -7.02 32.84 14.95
C ILE A 651 -7.90 33.30 13.79
N ALA A 652 -8.59 32.37 13.13
CA ALA A 652 -9.36 32.62 11.92
C ALA A 652 -10.73 31.90 11.98
N PRO A 653 -11.68 32.37 12.79
CA PRO A 653 -12.87 31.58 13.08
C PRO A 653 -13.83 31.40 11.89
N GLY A 654 -13.71 32.25 10.85
CA GLY A 654 -14.44 32.07 9.59
C GLY A 654 -13.92 30.94 8.69
N SER A 655 -12.81 30.29 9.06
CA SER A 655 -12.22 29.18 8.32
C SER A 655 -12.75 27.79 8.74
N SER A 656 -13.58 27.72 9.80
CA SER A 656 -14.23 26.49 10.26
C SER A 656 -15.42 26.10 9.37
N TYR A 657 -15.60 24.79 9.12
CA TYR A 657 -16.76 24.27 8.40
C TYR A 657 -18.06 24.39 9.21
N GLU A 658 -17.97 24.46 10.54
CA GLU A 658 -19.13 24.34 11.43
C GLU A 658 -20.08 25.52 11.25
N ARG A 659 -19.56 26.72 10.94
CA ARG A 659 -20.32 27.85 10.41
C ARG A 659 -19.43 28.82 9.60
N LYS A 660 -19.60 28.84 8.28
CA LYS A 660 -18.98 29.83 7.37
C LYS A 660 -19.48 31.26 7.59
N LEU A 661 -20.63 31.42 8.23
CA LEU A 661 -21.28 32.71 8.50
C LEU A 661 -21.13 33.05 10.00
N GLY A 662 -20.43 34.14 10.31
CA GLY A 662 -20.39 34.74 11.65
C GLY A 662 -19.01 34.78 12.34
N GLY A 663 -17.98 34.13 11.80
CA GLY A 663 -16.56 34.40 12.13
C GLY A 663 -16.20 34.42 13.62
N ARG A 664 -16.77 33.55 14.46
CA ARG A 664 -16.45 33.47 15.90
C ARG A 664 -15.99 32.09 16.37
N VAL A 665 -15.27 32.04 17.48
CA VAL A 665 -14.92 30.81 18.20
C VAL A 665 -16.19 30.15 18.73
N TRP A 666 -16.34 28.84 18.55
CA TRP A 666 -17.56 28.12 18.94
C TRP A 666 -17.51 27.55 20.35
N HIS A 667 -16.40 26.89 20.70
CA HIS A 667 -16.17 26.32 22.02
C HIS A 667 -14.98 27.02 22.69
N GLY A 668 -15.20 27.47 23.91
CA GLY A 668 -14.16 28.08 24.74
C GLY A 668 -13.28 27.06 25.46
N TYR A 669 -12.26 27.56 26.15
CA TYR A 669 -11.31 26.77 26.94
C TYR A 669 -12.03 25.83 27.91
N TYR A 670 -12.93 26.35 28.75
CA TYR A 670 -13.65 25.53 29.73
C TYR A 670 -14.54 24.47 29.08
N SER A 671 -15.11 24.75 27.89
CA SER A 671 -15.90 23.77 27.14
C SER A 671 -15.07 22.55 26.75
N HIS A 672 -13.85 22.79 26.24
CA HIS A 672 -12.91 21.74 25.87
C HIS A 672 -12.29 21.07 27.10
N PHE A 673 -11.88 21.85 28.10
CA PHE A 673 -11.24 21.34 29.31
C PHE A 673 -12.17 20.38 30.07
N LEU A 674 -13.44 20.73 30.22
CA LEU A 674 -14.45 19.90 30.88
C LEU A 674 -14.86 18.70 30.01
N ALA A 675 -14.72 18.78 28.68
CA ALA A 675 -14.96 17.63 27.80
C ALA A 675 -13.97 16.48 28.06
N VAL A 676 -12.72 16.80 28.44
CA VAL A 676 -11.72 15.81 28.86
C VAL A 676 -12.20 15.06 30.11
N GLU A 677 -12.73 15.79 31.09
CA GLU A 677 -13.27 15.19 32.32
C GLU A 677 -14.51 14.34 32.05
N SER A 678 -15.42 14.86 31.23
CA SER A 678 -16.63 14.16 30.80
C SER A 678 -16.31 12.86 30.06
N ALA A 679 -15.30 12.86 29.20
CA ALA A 679 -14.83 11.66 28.52
C ALA A 679 -14.31 10.61 29.52
N MET A 680 -13.49 11.03 30.48
CA MET A 680 -12.94 10.13 31.49
C MET A 680 -14.01 9.50 32.36
N LEU A 681 -14.97 10.32 32.81
CA LEU A 681 -16.09 9.84 33.64
C LEU A 681 -16.96 8.87 32.86
N LEU A 682 -17.27 9.16 31.59
CA LEU A 682 -18.04 8.26 30.74
C LEU A 682 -17.34 6.92 30.50
N LEU A 683 -16.03 6.92 30.21
CA LEU A 683 -15.24 5.70 30.07
C LEU A 683 -15.30 4.86 31.36
N SER A 684 -15.06 5.49 32.51
CA SER A 684 -15.09 4.82 33.83
C SER A 684 -16.49 4.35 34.26
N SER A 685 -17.55 4.99 33.74
CA SER A 685 -18.95 4.62 34.03
C SER A 685 -19.47 3.49 33.14
N THR A 686 -18.80 3.23 32.02
CA THR A 686 -19.25 2.24 31.02
C THR A 686 -18.41 0.97 31.04
N GLN A 687 -17.17 1.04 31.51
CA GLN A 687 -16.23 -0.09 31.52
C GLN A 687 -15.31 -0.09 32.75
N LEU A 688 -14.88 -1.28 33.20
CA LEU A 688 -13.81 -1.41 34.20
C LEU A 688 -12.45 -1.24 33.53
N LEU A 689 -11.70 -0.21 33.94
CA LEU A 689 -10.35 0.06 33.47
C LEU A 689 -9.34 -0.58 34.42
N THR A 690 -8.32 -1.27 33.88
CA THR A 690 -7.16 -1.67 34.71
C THR A 690 -6.40 -0.42 35.13
N ILE A 691 -5.63 -0.51 36.22
CA ILE A 691 -4.81 0.62 36.72
C ILE A 691 -3.90 1.15 35.61
N GLU A 692 -3.21 0.26 34.89
CA GLU A 692 -2.30 0.66 33.81
C GLU A 692 -3.02 1.37 32.66
N THR A 693 -4.23 0.90 32.32
CA THR A 693 -5.04 1.49 31.25
C THR A 693 -5.59 2.85 31.67
N TYR A 694 -6.09 2.95 32.91
CA TYR A 694 -6.54 4.20 33.50
C TYR A 694 -5.42 5.25 33.53
N ASP A 695 -4.22 4.86 33.99
CA ASP A 695 -3.05 5.74 34.07
C ASP A 695 -2.56 6.19 32.69
N ALA A 696 -2.62 5.32 31.68
CA ALA A 696 -2.29 5.69 30.29
C ALA A 696 -3.28 6.73 29.72
N ILE A 697 -4.58 6.52 29.91
CA ILE A 697 -5.62 7.47 29.50
C ILE A 697 -5.45 8.79 30.25
N ASN A 698 -5.29 8.74 31.57
CA ASN A 698 -5.17 9.92 32.43
C ASN A 698 -3.95 10.77 32.07
N ARG A 699 -2.78 10.15 31.82
CA ARG A 699 -1.58 10.87 31.34
C ARG A 699 -1.83 11.58 30.02
N SER A 700 -2.45 10.89 29.06
CA SER A 700 -2.79 11.47 27.75
C SER A 700 -3.76 12.64 27.89
N PHE A 701 -4.79 12.49 28.73
CA PHE A 701 -5.80 13.52 28.99
C PHE A 701 -5.24 14.74 29.72
N ASN A 702 -4.29 14.54 30.64
CA ASN A 702 -3.60 15.63 31.31
C ASN A 702 -2.71 16.41 30.33
N TRP A 703 -1.97 15.73 29.47
CA TRP A 703 -1.20 16.40 28.40
C TRP A 703 -2.12 17.26 27.52
N ILE A 704 -3.29 16.74 27.13
CA ILE A 704 -4.29 17.50 26.35
C ILE A 704 -4.75 18.76 27.10
N ARG A 705 -5.09 18.63 28.39
CA ARG A 705 -5.48 19.77 29.24
C ARG A 705 -4.38 20.83 29.34
N GLU A 706 -3.12 20.41 29.47
CA GLU A 706 -1.99 21.33 29.47
C GLU A 706 -1.87 22.10 28.15
N GLN A 707 -2.03 21.43 27.00
CA GLN A 707 -2.00 22.10 25.70
C GLN A 707 -3.18 23.08 25.53
N LEU A 708 -4.39 22.72 25.98
CA LEU A 708 -5.54 23.64 25.98
C LEU A 708 -5.30 24.85 26.89
N THR A 709 -4.64 24.65 28.03
CA THR A 709 -4.25 25.73 28.95
C THR A 709 -3.24 26.66 28.31
N LYS A 710 -2.22 26.11 27.61
CA LYS A 710 -1.25 26.91 26.83
C LYS A 710 -1.96 27.77 25.79
N LEU A 711 -2.96 27.23 25.08
CA LEU A 711 -3.78 28.02 24.14
C LEU A 711 -4.60 29.11 24.84
N ALA A 712 -5.18 28.83 26.01
CA ALA A 712 -5.96 29.80 26.78
C ALA A 712 -5.09 30.95 27.31
N ILE A 713 -3.85 30.67 27.72
CA ILE A 713 -2.86 31.70 28.09
C ILE A 713 -2.48 32.55 26.88
N LYS A 714 -2.31 31.92 25.71
CA LYS A 714 -1.90 32.59 24.47
C LYS A 714 -3.00 33.45 23.84
N TYR A 715 -4.27 33.03 23.94
CA TYR A 715 -5.40 33.69 23.28
C TYR A 715 -6.54 33.99 24.26
N GLU A 716 -6.65 35.25 24.70
CA GLU A 716 -7.68 35.69 25.64
C GLU A 716 -9.12 35.39 25.15
N VAL A 717 -9.38 35.57 23.85
CA VAL A 717 -10.69 35.28 23.21
C VAL A 717 -11.15 33.83 23.36
N TYR A 718 -10.22 32.91 23.67
CA TYR A 718 -10.54 31.50 23.87
C TYR A 718 -10.97 31.19 25.31
N GLN A 719 -10.61 32.01 26.29
CA GLN A 719 -10.86 31.71 27.71
C GLN A 719 -12.37 31.68 28.04
N ILE A 720 -13.12 32.68 27.57
CA ILE A 720 -14.56 32.81 27.81
C ILE A 720 -15.26 33.08 26.48
N VAL A 721 -15.97 32.07 25.97
CA VAL A 721 -16.70 32.13 24.70
C VAL A 721 -18.20 32.01 24.97
N ASP A 722 -18.99 32.92 24.42
CA ASP A 722 -20.45 32.83 24.46
C ASP A 722 -21.00 31.92 23.36
N GLU A 723 -21.41 30.72 23.77
CA GLU A 723 -21.83 29.65 22.87
C GLU A 723 -23.31 29.78 22.41
N ARG A 724 -24.02 30.86 22.79
CA ARG A 724 -25.38 31.13 22.27
C ARG A 724 -25.35 31.20 20.75
N SER A 725 -26.19 30.43 20.06
CA SER A 725 -26.39 30.59 18.61
C SER A 725 -26.96 31.98 18.35
N ARG A 726 -26.24 32.85 17.62
CA ARG A 726 -26.88 34.03 17.01
C ARG A 726 -27.70 33.55 15.82
N ILE A 727 -28.96 33.95 15.79
CA ILE A 727 -29.86 33.83 14.63
C ILE A 727 -29.33 34.78 13.56
#